data_AF-A0A3C0IRA9-F1
#
_entry.id   AF-A0A3C0IRA9-F1
#
_cell.length_a   1.000
_cell.length_b   1.000
_cell.length_c   1.000
_cell.angle_alpha   90.00
_cell.angle_beta   90.00
_cell.angle_gamma   90.00
#
_symmetry.space_group_name_H-M   'P 1'
#
loop_
_entity.id
_entity.type
_entity.pdbx_description
1 polymer ?
#
loop_
_entity_poly.entity_id
_entity_poly.type
_entity_poly.pdbx_seq_one_letter_code
_entity_poly.pdbx_strand_id
1 'polypeptide(L)'
;LLINTLCIFAIVAFGYFQYPNYKAHSLHIVQRWHKHSKLLIAVVIHIVAFLVAGYIMGVIHSLVVDSKIPFAVTDFFQLNGYTLLAFIIIALLLLSLFYALSTIITYVNALGVHRWLSISLALPFIVLIAIIQLEVVYTWWMILASGWTCFFYYWTFKKQQKEHVPLLLNSHFLWWLILLIVPVAVIMLTSFQRNEQAQRKVYATRLIQQRYDFSGEGLLNVALSNITDTFLSQNAQRWQVAYENKQLKDSIINANFSGYLNKYDTRIYTFDANYQPLFNDDTTSYYNLKYLIDNANSKNVADAVYYYQSEGGRLNCIVQKKIFDRSIDATLGYLFIIATPNRYKSEALFPELFRQATDVVSDLNINYAYAIYNRNQLVTKFNDYPFVSSLSRQQFLPQGYTFKINNGYSELWYKEGNKTVVIVKAVNSIWFALTLFAYLFIALLSVVIILHLLRVFIAKGSLQIKLNDLQQLNLRNQIQLAIISISLLSFTIIGVVTINYYIDRYDNATRERLVKNSQAIAADLSNIYQQRSLEKRIAELSDVYGLDVNLYDIGGRLRFSTQPYIYSRQVLSTRLHPKAFEALTVNNLLQYVQEESVASFNFLSIYAPVIVKGKPVAYINIPYLNSQNELNQEISTFLLTIINLNVFIFLLAGAFALLLTNQIVASFKLIAVKMRAVALGKPNEIITWNRNDEIGLLVNEYNRMVAKLEQSAQALARSEREGAWREMARQVAHEIKNPLTPMKLNIQYLENAVHRNPENITQLTTRVSSLLVEQIDRLAKIAGDFSEFANITQVNPEPIVL
;
A
#
# COMPACT_ATOMS: atom_id res chain seq x y z
N LEU A 1 -17.81 9.08 11.43
CA LEU A 1 -16.43 8.78 11.87
C LEU A 1 -15.45 9.90 11.51
N LEU A 2 -15.29 10.25 10.23
CA LEU A 2 -14.32 11.28 9.77
C LEU A 2 -14.37 12.60 10.56
N ILE A 3 -15.57 13.17 10.76
CA ILE A 3 -15.74 14.43 11.50
C ILE A 3 -15.19 14.31 12.93
N ASN A 4 -15.56 13.24 13.64
CA ASN A 4 -15.07 13.00 15.00
C ASN A 4 -13.55 12.85 15.02
N THR A 5 -12.98 12.12 14.05
CA THR A 5 -11.52 11.96 13.92
C THR A 5 -10.82 13.30 13.68
N LEU A 6 -11.37 14.17 12.83
CA LEU A 6 -10.84 15.52 12.59
C LEU A 6 -10.91 16.39 13.84
N CYS A 7 -12.02 16.37 14.57
CA CYS A 7 -12.16 17.11 15.83
C CYS A 7 -11.16 16.62 16.89
N ILE A 8 -11.04 15.30 17.08
CA ILE A 8 -10.07 14.70 18.01
C ILE A 8 -8.65 15.10 17.60
N PHE A 9 -8.33 14.98 16.32
CA PHE A 9 -7.03 15.36 15.79
C PHE A 9 -6.72 16.83 16.08
N ALA A 10 -7.67 17.74 15.83
CA ALA A 10 -7.50 19.17 16.08
C ALA A 10 -7.26 19.46 17.58
N ILE A 11 -8.02 18.83 18.48
CA ILE A 11 -7.87 18.99 19.94
C ILE A 11 -6.48 18.51 20.39
N VAL A 12 -6.08 17.31 19.96
CA VAL A 12 -4.80 16.72 20.38
C VAL A 12 -3.62 17.50 19.78
N ALA A 13 -3.72 17.91 18.52
CA ALA A 13 -2.71 18.75 17.88
C ALA A 13 -2.58 20.11 18.57
N PHE A 14 -3.70 20.76 18.91
CA PHE A 14 -3.70 22.02 19.66
C PHE A 14 -2.99 21.87 21.02
N GLY A 15 -3.31 20.81 21.77
CA GLY A 15 -2.64 20.51 23.05
C GLY A 15 -1.13 20.31 22.89
N TYR A 16 -0.71 19.57 21.86
CA TYR A 16 0.71 19.35 21.57
C TYR A 16 1.46 20.65 21.23
N PHE A 17 0.87 21.53 20.41
CA PHE A 17 1.53 22.78 20.00
C PHE A 17 1.52 23.88 21.08
N GLN A 18 0.51 23.93 21.95
CA GLN A 18 0.44 24.92 23.04
C GLN A 18 1.23 24.54 24.30
N TYR A 19 1.61 23.27 24.43
CA TYR A 19 2.38 22.76 25.58
C TYR A 19 3.61 23.59 25.99
N PRO A 20 4.46 24.11 25.06
CA PRO A 20 5.68 24.84 25.44
C PRO A 20 5.40 26.09 26.27
N ASN A 21 4.25 26.75 26.02
CA ASN A 21 3.84 27.96 26.73
C ASN A 21 3.41 27.67 28.18
N TYR A 22 2.90 26.46 28.47
CA TYR A 22 2.44 26.05 29.81
C TYR A 22 3.50 25.38 30.69
N LYS A 23 4.63 24.98 30.10
CA LYS A 23 5.74 24.31 30.80
C LYS A 23 6.38 25.19 31.89
N ALA A 24 6.34 26.52 31.72
CA ALA A 24 6.91 27.47 32.68
C ALA A 24 6.08 27.60 33.98
N HIS A 25 4.77 27.33 33.95
CA HIS A 25 3.87 27.63 35.08
C HIS A 25 3.53 26.41 35.96
N SER A 26 3.42 25.22 35.36
CA SER A 26 2.94 24.01 36.06
C SER A 26 4.02 23.21 36.80
N LEU A 27 5.30 23.36 36.42
CA LEU A 27 6.42 22.58 37.00
C LEU A 27 6.77 22.97 38.45
N HIS A 28 6.48 24.20 38.87
CA HIS A 28 6.77 24.65 40.25
C HIS A 28 5.87 23.99 41.31
N ILE A 29 4.62 23.65 40.97
CA ILE A 29 3.66 23.06 41.92
C ILE A 29 3.97 21.57 42.16
N VAL A 30 4.40 20.86 41.10
CA VAL A 30 4.58 19.41 41.12
C VAL A 30 5.94 18.99 41.72
N GLN A 31 6.93 19.89 41.74
CA GLN A 31 8.22 19.62 42.38
C GLN A 31 8.09 19.30 43.88
N ARG A 32 7.11 19.88 44.58
CA ARG A 32 6.86 19.69 46.02
C ARG A 32 6.25 18.33 46.40
N TRP A 33 5.84 17.51 45.44
CA TRP A 33 5.14 16.25 45.72
C TRP A 33 6.10 15.13 46.13
N HIS A 34 5.65 14.25 47.04
CA HIS A 34 6.41 13.06 47.45
C HIS A 34 6.64 12.09 46.29
N LYS A 35 7.75 11.35 46.35
CA LYS A 35 8.21 10.42 45.31
C LYS A 35 7.18 9.34 44.94
N HIS A 36 6.43 8.82 45.92
CA HIS A 36 5.39 7.81 45.70
C HIS A 36 4.15 8.40 44.99
N SER A 37 3.76 9.63 45.31
CA SER A 37 2.66 10.34 44.63
C SER A 37 3.00 10.61 43.16
N LYS A 38 4.25 11.02 42.87
CA LYS A 38 4.75 11.19 41.50
C LYS A 38 4.71 9.88 40.70
N LEU A 39 5.10 8.77 41.34
CA LEU A 39 5.04 7.43 40.72
C LEU A 39 3.59 7.00 40.44
N LEU A 40 2.67 7.20 41.39
CA LEU A 40 1.26 6.82 41.23
C LEU A 40 0.61 7.60 40.08
N ILE A 41 0.85 8.90 39.98
CA ILE A 41 0.36 9.71 38.85
C ILE A 41 0.95 9.22 37.53
N ALA A 42 2.25 8.93 37.49
CA ALA A 42 2.88 8.40 36.29
C ALA A 42 2.21 7.08 35.85
N VAL A 43 1.93 6.16 36.79
CA VAL A 43 1.20 4.91 36.50
C VAL A 43 -0.19 5.20 35.94
N VAL A 44 -0.95 6.09 36.57
CA VAL A 44 -2.30 6.48 36.11
C VAL A 44 -2.25 7.04 34.68
N ILE A 45 -1.30 7.91 34.38
CA ILE A 45 -1.12 8.49 33.04
C ILE A 45 -0.82 7.40 32.01
N HIS A 46 0.03 6.42 32.33
CA HIS A 46 0.31 5.30 31.42
C HIS A 46 -0.91 4.40 31.21
N ILE A 47 -1.72 4.15 32.25
CA ILE A 47 -2.99 3.42 32.10
C ILE A 47 -3.90 4.13 31.11
N VAL A 48 -4.08 5.45 31.27
CA VAL A 48 -4.88 6.26 30.35
C VAL A 48 -4.32 6.18 28.92
N ALA A 49 -3.00 6.25 28.77
CA ALA A 49 -2.34 6.13 27.46
C ALA A 49 -2.63 4.77 26.78
N PHE A 50 -2.58 3.67 27.54
CA PHE A 50 -2.88 2.33 27.04
C PHE A 50 -4.35 2.17 26.67
N LEU A 51 -5.27 2.72 27.48
CA LEU A 51 -6.70 2.73 27.18
C LEU A 51 -7.01 3.52 25.91
N VAL A 52 -6.41 4.69 25.73
CA VAL A 52 -6.57 5.51 24.51
C VAL A 52 -6.02 4.77 23.28
N ALA A 53 -4.82 4.19 23.38
CA ALA A 53 -4.22 3.40 22.29
C ALA A 53 -5.09 2.18 21.94
N GLY A 54 -5.57 1.46 22.94
CA GLY A 54 -6.48 0.32 22.78
C GLY A 54 -7.81 0.72 22.14
N TYR A 55 -8.40 1.85 22.56
CA TYR A 55 -9.62 2.38 21.96
C TYR A 55 -9.44 2.73 20.49
N ILE A 56 -8.35 3.43 20.13
CA ILE A 56 -8.04 3.76 18.73
C ILE A 56 -7.88 2.49 17.89
N MET A 57 -7.17 1.48 18.39
CA MET A 57 -7.05 0.19 17.70
C MET A 57 -8.41 -0.52 17.56
N GLY A 58 -9.28 -0.43 18.57
CA GLY A 58 -10.65 -0.93 18.50
C GLY A 58 -11.50 -0.24 17.44
N VAL A 59 -11.36 1.09 17.29
CA VAL A 59 -12.02 1.86 16.21
C VAL A 59 -11.53 1.40 14.84
N ILE A 60 -10.22 1.17 14.67
CA ILE A 60 -9.66 0.65 13.40
C ILE A 60 -10.21 -0.76 13.11
N HIS A 61 -10.29 -1.63 14.11
CA HIS A 61 -10.89 -2.96 13.97
C HIS A 61 -12.36 -2.87 13.53
N SER A 62 -13.18 -2.06 14.22
CA SER A 62 -14.60 -1.86 13.87
C SER A 62 -14.77 -1.27 12.47
N LEU A 63 -13.90 -0.35 12.07
CA LEU A 63 -13.91 0.22 10.71
C LEU A 63 -13.73 -0.86 9.63
N VAL A 64 -12.94 -1.91 9.87
CA VAL A 64 -12.74 -3.00 8.90
C VAL A 64 -13.82 -4.07 8.98
N VAL A 65 -14.28 -4.42 10.18
CA VAL A 65 -15.24 -5.52 10.40
C VAL A 65 -16.69 -5.11 10.14
N ASP A 66 -17.10 -3.93 10.63
CA ASP A 66 -18.50 -3.52 10.65
C ASP A 66 -18.88 -2.67 9.43
N SER A 67 -17.91 -2.18 8.67
CA SER A 67 -18.17 -1.38 7.47
C SER A 67 -18.29 -2.27 6.23
N LYS A 68 -19.06 -1.77 5.24
CA LYS A 68 -19.15 -2.36 3.90
C LYS A 68 -18.06 -1.84 2.94
N ILE A 69 -16.96 -1.31 3.47
CA ILE A 69 -15.88 -0.74 2.67
C ILE A 69 -14.99 -1.89 2.16
N PRO A 70 -14.67 -1.95 0.85
CA PRO A 70 -13.78 -2.97 0.32
C PRO A 70 -12.34 -2.68 0.77
N PHE A 71 -11.78 -3.56 1.61
CA PHE A 71 -10.37 -3.54 2.03
C PHE A 71 -9.53 -4.61 1.34
N ALA A 72 -9.99 -5.10 0.18
CA ALA A 72 -9.28 -6.06 -0.64
C ALA A 72 -8.09 -5.40 -1.35
N VAL A 73 -7.06 -5.02 -0.59
CA VAL A 73 -5.90 -4.26 -1.12
C VAL A 73 -5.12 -5.00 -2.20
N THR A 74 -5.35 -6.30 -2.36
CA THR A 74 -4.78 -7.11 -3.43
C THR A 74 -5.42 -6.89 -4.79
N ASP A 75 -6.59 -6.27 -4.84
CA ASP A 75 -7.24 -5.90 -6.10
C ASP A 75 -7.45 -4.38 -6.12
N PHE A 76 -6.58 -3.69 -6.85
CA PHE A 76 -6.55 -2.23 -6.91
C PHE A 76 -7.86 -1.65 -7.42
N PHE A 77 -8.48 -2.28 -8.42
CA PHE A 77 -9.71 -1.80 -9.05
C PHE A 77 -10.98 -2.02 -8.20
N GLN A 78 -10.91 -2.86 -7.15
CA GLN A 78 -11.98 -2.98 -6.16
C GLN A 78 -11.95 -1.87 -5.10
N LEU A 79 -10.85 -1.12 -4.99
CA LEU A 79 -10.72 -0.03 -4.03
C LEU A 79 -11.51 1.18 -4.54
N ASN A 80 -12.37 1.74 -3.67
CA ASN A 80 -13.19 2.90 -4.00
C ASN A 80 -12.78 4.13 -3.17
N GLY A 81 -13.45 5.27 -3.42
CA GLY A 81 -13.20 6.50 -2.67
C GLY A 81 -13.40 6.36 -1.16
N TYR A 82 -14.27 5.45 -0.71
CA TYR A 82 -14.45 5.17 0.72
C TYR A 82 -13.25 4.43 1.32
N THR A 83 -12.60 3.54 0.56
CA THR A 83 -11.35 2.89 1.00
C THR A 83 -10.25 3.92 1.21
N LEU A 84 -10.08 4.85 0.27
CA LEU A 84 -9.12 5.95 0.41
C LEU A 84 -9.44 6.83 1.64
N LEU A 85 -10.70 7.17 1.83
CA LEU A 85 -11.16 7.92 3.00
C LEU A 85 -10.92 7.17 4.32
N ALA A 86 -11.12 5.85 4.34
CA ALA A 86 -10.82 5.00 5.50
C ALA A 86 -9.32 5.01 5.83
N PHE A 87 -8.43 4.90 4.83
CA PHE A 87 -7.00 5.03 5.05
C PHE A 87 -6.60 6.41 5.59
N ILE A 88 -7.22 7.49 5.12
CA ILE A 88 -7.02 8.85 5.67
C ILE A 88 -7.48 8.94 7.12
N ILE A 89 -8.65 8.37 7.46
CA ILE A 89 -9.13 8.31 8.85
C ILE A 89 -8.12 7.58 9.74
N ILE A 90 -7.64 6.41 9.30
CA ILE A 90 -6.64 5.63 10.03
C ILE A 90 -5.38 6.48 10.20
N ALA A 91 -4.87 7.10 9.15
CA ALA A 91 -3.69 7.96 9.21
C ALA A 91 -3.86 9.10 10.24
N LEU A 92 -5.00 9.79 10.25
CA LEU A 92 -5.30 10.85 11.22
C LEU A 92 -5.42 10.34 12.65
N LEU A 93 -6.01 9.15 12.87
CA LEU A 93 -6.07 8.51 14.19
C LEU A 93 -4.67 8.15 14.70
N LEU A 94 -3.81 7.60 13.83
CA LEU A 94 -2.43 7.29 14.19
C LEU A 94 -1.66 8.58 14.51
N LEU A 95 -1.82 9.64 13.72
CA LEU A 95 -1.16 10.93 13.98
C LEU A 95 -1.67 11.59 15.27
N SER A 96 -2.95 11.43 15.60
CA SER A 96 -3.51 11.82 16.89
C SER A 96 -2.86 11.04 18.05
N LEU A 97 -2.72 9.72 17.89
CA LEU A 97 -2.05 8.87 18.88
C LEU A 97 -0.58 9.30 19.09
N PHE A 98 0.13 9.66 18.02
CA PHE A 98 1.50 10.19 18.11
C PHE A 98 1.60 11.40 19.04
N TYR A 99 0.78 12.42 18.78
CA TYR A 99 0.80 13.66 19.52
C TYR A 99 0.36 13.47 20.96
N ALA A 100 -0.67 12.65 21.19
CA ALA A 100 -1.12 12.31 22.53
C ALA A 100 -0.01 11.64 23.34
N LEU A 101 0.62 10.59 22.80
CA LEU A 101 1.71 9.88 23.46
C LEU A 101 2.92 10.79 23.69
N SER A 102 3.30 11.60 22.71
CA SER A 102 4.42 12.54 22.82
C SER A 102 4.17 13.58 23.92
N THR A 103 2.94 14.10 24.03
CA THR A 103 2.54 15.02 25.10
C THR A 103 2.63 14.33 26.46
N ILE A 104 2.07 13.11 26.57
CA ILE A 104 2.09 12.29 27.79
C ILE A 104 3.53 12.00 28.26
N ILE A 105 4.41 11.56 27.37
CA ILE A 105 5.83 11.30 27.67
C ILE A 105 6.50 12.55 28.26
N THR A 106 6.17 13.72 27.72
CA THR A 106 6.76 14.98 28.18
C THR A 106 6.29 15.34 29.58
N TYR A 107 5.01 15.13 29.91
CA TYR A 107 4.48 15.30 31.27
C TYR A 107 5.09 14.32 32.27
N VAL A 108 5.20 13.04 31.91
CA VAL A 108 5.79 12.02 32.79
C VAL A 108 7.28 12.28 33.01
N ASN A 109 8.02 12.73 31.99
CA ASN A 109 9.41 13.13 32.14
C ASN A 109 9.57 14.34 33.08
N ALA A 110 8.62 15.28 33.08
CA ALA A 110 8.62 16.41 34.01
C ALA A 110 8.41 15.99 35.49
N LEU A 111 7.82 14.82 35.75
CA LEU A 111 7.66 14.28 37.10
C LEU A 111 8.97 13.76 37.72
N GLY A 112 10.04 13.58 36.94
CA GLY A 112 11.36 13.15 37.44
C GLY A 112 11.41 11.69 37.91
N VAL A 113 10.50 10.82 37.45
CA VAL A 113 10.36 9.41 37.88
C VAL A 113 11.35 8.47 37.17
N HIS A 114 12.48 9.00 36.72
CA HIS A 114 13.42 8.33 35.81
C HIS A 114 13.94 6.95 36.27
N ARG A 115 14.14 6.76 37.58
CA ARG A 115 14.62 5.47 38.14
C ARG A 115 13.54 4.39 38.24
N TRP A 116 12.26 4.76 38.20
CA TRP A 116 11.12 3.85 38.35
C TRP A 116 10.32 3.68 37.07
N LEU A 117 10.87 4.15 35.95
CA LEU A 117 10.22 4.19 34.64
C LEU A 117 9.74 2.81 34.19
N SER A 118 10.62 1.81 34.28
CA SER A 118 10.33 0.43 33.90
C SER A 118 9.18 -0.15 34.72
N ILE A 119 9.12 0.20 36.00
CA ILE A 119 8.06 -0.24 36.92
C ILE A 119 6.75 0.50 36.60
N SER A 120 6.81 1.80 36.30
CA SER A 120 5.63 2.59 35.94
C SER A 120 4.98 2.17 34.61
N LEU A 121 5.75 1.53 33.72
CA LEU A 121 5.27 0.96 32.45
C LEU A 121 4.83 -0.50 32.61
N ALA A 122 5.59 -1.31 33.34
CA ALA A 122 5.32 -2.75 33.49
C ALA A 122 4.07 -3.04 34.33
N LEU A 123 3.86 -2.31 35.43
CA LEU A 123 2.72 -2.52 36.32
C LEU A 123 1.37 -2.38 35.60
N PRO A 124 1.09 -1.28 34.88
CA PRO A 124 -0.16 -1.15 34.14
C PRO A 124 -0.28 -2.13 32.96
N PHE A 125 0.83 -2.53 32.34
CA PHE A 125 0.82 -3.55 31.29
C PHE A 125 0.41 -4.93 31.84
N ILE A 126 0.94 -5.33 33.00
CA ILE A 126 0.60 -6.58 33.69
C ILE A 126 -0.86 -6.56 34.16
N VAL A 127 -1.32 -5.45 34.75
CA VAL A 127 -2.72 -5.29 35.17
C VAL A 127 -3.66 -5.39 33.97
N LEU A 128 -3.30 -4.79 32.83
CA LEU A 128 -4.10 -4.90 31.61
C LEU A 128 -4.16 -6.34 31.11
N ILE A 129 -3.04 -7.07 31.09
CA ILE A 129 -3.01 -8.50 30.71
C ILE A 129 -3.89 -9.34 31.64
N ALA A 130 -3.86 -9.08 32.95
CA ALA A 130 -4.69 -9.79 33.92
C ALA A 130 -6.20 -9.52 33.72
N ILE A 131 -6.58 -8.27 33.44
CA ILE A 131 -7.97 -7.91 33.10
C ILE A 131 -8.42 -8.59 31.81
N ILE A 132 -7.52 -8.69 30.83
CA ILE A 132 -7.76 -9.32 29.53
C ILE A 132 -8.03 -10.83 29.64
N GLN A 133 -7.38 -11.51 30.59
CA GLN A 133 -7.60 -12.94 30.84
C GLN A 133 -8.95 -13.23 31.51
N LEU A 134 -9.62 -12.23 32.10
CA LEU A 134 -10.91 -12.36 32.82
C LEU A 134 -12.14 -12.24 31.90
N GLU A 135 -12.04 -12.69 30.64
CA GLU A 135 -13.10 -12.73 29.62
C GLU A 135 -13.59 -11.39 29.04
N VAL A 136 -12.95 -10.93 27.96
CA VAL A 136 -13.60 -10.20 26.86
C VAL A 136 -12.98 -10.63 25.52
N VAL A 137 -13.82 -10.87 24.52
CA VAL A 137 -13.48 -11.35 23.15
C VAL A 137 -12.63 -10.35 22.32
N TYR A 138 -12.21 -9.22 22.92
CA TYR A 138 -11.65 -8.07 22.19
C TYR A 138 -10.21 -7.66 22.55
N THR A 139 -9.35 -8.58 22.98
CA THR A 139 -8.21 -8.20 23.84
C THR A 139 -6.81 -8.29 23.25
N TRP A 140 -6.58 -9.02 22.15
CA TRP A 140 -5.22 -9.17 21.59
C TRP A 140 -4.65 -7.87 21.03
N TRP A 141 -5.49 -7.01 20.45
CA TRP A 141 -5.08 -5.70 19.92
C TRP A 141 -4.74 -4.71 21.03
N MET A 142 -5.36 -4.83 22.22
CA MET A 142 -4.97 -4.04 23.39
C MET A 142 -3.57 -4.43 23.90
N ILE A 143 -3.22 -5.72 23.85
CA ILE A 143 -1.86 -6.20 24.17
C ILE A 143 -0.86 -5.62 23.17
N LEU A 144 -1.14 -5.71 21.86
CA LEU A 144 -0.28 -5.14 20.81
C LEU A 144 -0.12 -3.63 20.97
N ALA A 145 -1.21 -2.90 21.21
CA ALA A 145 -1.19 -1.46 21.44
C ALA A 145 -0.35 -1.09 22.67
N SER A 146 -0.49 -1.85 23.76
CA SER A 146 0.19 -1.57 25.03
C SER A 146 1.67 -1.97 25.01
N GLY A 147 2.02 -3.06 24.30
CA GLY A 147 3.41 -3.40 24.02
C GLY A 147 4.09 -2.32 23.17
N TRP A 148 3.36 -1.79 22.19
CA TRP A 148 3.84 -0.72 21.33
C TRP A 148 4.07 0.61 22.08
N THR A 149 3.11 1.05 22.90
CA THR A 149 3.26 2.25 23.72
C THR A 149 4.45 2.13 24.69
N CYS A 150 4.66 0.96 25.31
CA CYS A 150 5.83 0.68 26.13
C CYS A 150 7.14 0.83 25.34
N PHE A 151 7.20 0.23 24.16
CA PHE A 151 8.37 0.31 23.28
C PHE A 151 8.66 1.76 22.85
N PHE A 152 7.64 2.50 22.42
CA PHE A 152 7.77 3.90 22.03
C PHE A 152 8.25 4.77 23.19
N TYR A 153 7.69 4.56 24.38
CA TYR A 153 8.08 5.28 25.58
C TYR A 153 9.55 4.99 25.94
N TYR A 154 9.97 3.71 25.92
CA TYR A 154 11.37 3.33 26.18
C TYR A 154 12.34 3.95 25.17
N TRP A 155 11.99 3.91 23.87
CA TRP A 155 12.82 4.45 22.81
C TRP A 155 12.98 5.97 22.94
N THR A 156 11.88 6.70 23.13
CA THR A 156 11.89 8.17 23.26
C THR A 156 12.61 8.62 24.53
N PHE A 157 12.49 7.85 25.61
CA PHE A 157 13.19 8.12 26.87
C PHE A 157 14.72 8.09 26.75
N LYS A 158 15.26 7.09 26.03
CA LYS A 158 16.72 6.90 25.91
C LYS A 158 17.40 8.01 25.09
N LYS A 159 16.63 8.75 24.29
CA LYS A 159 17.11 9.87 23.46
C LYS A 159 16.40 11.15 23.88
N GLN A 160 16.86 11.76 24.99
CA GLN A 160 16.38 13.04 25.52
C GLN A 160 16.12 14.04 24.37
N GLN A 161 14.85 14.33 24.11
CA GLN A 161 14.44 15.25 23.05
C GLN A 161 14.92 16.67 23.38
N LYS A 162 15.94 17.12 22.65
CA LYS A 162 16.22 18.55 22.47
C LYS A 162 15.56 19.00 21.15
N GLU A 163 14.70 19.99 21.28
CA GLU A 163 14.11 20.87 20.25
C GLU A 163 12.91 20.40 19.39
N HIS A 164 12.04 21.39 19.10
CA HIS A 164 10.82 21.29 18.29
C HIS A 164 11.15 21.31 16.80
N VAL A 165 11.60 20.18 16.27
CA VAL A 165 11.84 20.01 14.84
C VAL A 165 10.51 19.68 14.14
N PRO A 166 10.21 20.24 12.94
CA PRO A 166 9.05 19.85 12.14
C PRO A 166 8.98 18.33 11.92
N LEU A 167 7.75 17.79 11.95
CA LEU A 167 7.42 16.36 12.02
C LEU A 167 8.15 15.47 11.00
N LEU A 168 8.19 15.86 9.73
CA LEU A 168 8.85 15.10 8.65
C LEU A 168 10.37 15.04 8.80
N LEU A 169 10.97 15.98 9.55
CA LEU A 169 12.42 16.14 9.67
C LEU A 169 12.95 15.62 11.01
N ASN A 170 12.04 15.19 11.89
CA ASN A 170 12.40 14.45 13.08
C ASN A 170 12.67 12.98 12.71
N SER A 171 13.95 12.58 12.71
CA SER A 171 14.37 11.20 12.47
C SER A 171 13.63 10.17 13.35
N HIS A 172 13.16 10.56 14.54
CA HIS A 172 12.41 9.67 15.43
C HIS A 172 10.97 9.44 14.99
N PHE A 173 10.35 10.42 14.31
CA PHE A 173 9.01 10.29 13.81
C PHE A 173 8.91 9.21 12.72
N LEU A 174 9.87 9.15 11.79
CA LEU A 174 9.89 8.13 10.73
C LEU A 174 10.01 6.70 11.29
N TRP A 175 10.87 6.48 12.29
CA TRP A 175 10.99 5.18 12.95
C TRP A 175 9.72 4.79 13.70
N TRP A 176 9.14 5.74 14.42
CA TRP A 176 7.86 5.52 15.10
C TRP A 176 6.74 5.20 14.12
N LEU A 177 6.71 5.89 12.98
CA LEU A 177 5.72 5.72 11.93
C LEU A 177 5.75 4.29 11.37
N ILE A 178 6.93 3.83 10.96
CA ILE A 178 7.12 2.47 10.40
C ILE A 178 6.61 1.43 11.40
N LEU A 179 7.06 1.54 12.64
CA LEU A 179 6.79 0.53 13.65
C LEU A 179 5.33 0.54 14.14
N LEU A 180 4.63 1.67 14.09
CA LEU A 180 3.19 1.74 14.41
C LEU A 180 2.31 1.14 13.30
N ILE A 181 2.73 1.23 12.04
CA ILE A 181 1.92 0.70 10.92
C ILE A 181 1.87 -0.83 10.97
N VAL A 182 2.93 -1.51 11.42
CA VAL A 182 2.97 -2.97 11.50
C VAL A 182 1.80 -3.57 12.32
N PRO A 183 1.58 -3.20 13.60
CA PRO A 183 0.47 -3.74 14.37
C PRO A 183 -0.89 -3.34 13.78
N VAL A 184 -1.02 -2.16 13.17
CA VAL A 184 -2.25 -1.74 12.48
C VAL A 184 -2.54 -2.62 11.27
N ALA A 185 -1.53 -2.90 10.44
CA ALA A 185 -1.65 -3.79 9.29
C ALA A 185 -2.02 -5.21 9.71
N VAL A 186 -1.46 -5.72 10.82
CA VAL A 186 -1.82 -7.02 11.40
C VAL A 186 -3.28 -7.03 11.90
N ILE A 187 -3.73 -5.97 12.58
CA ILE A 187 -5.13 -5.85 13.00
C ILE A 187 -6.04 -5.81 11.77
N MET A 188 -5.74 -4.99 10.77
CA MET A 188 -6.53 -4.94 9.53
C MET A 188 -6.56 -6.28 8.80
N LEU A 189 -5.43 -7.00 8.71
CA LEU A 189 -5.36 -8.35 8.12
C LEU A 189 -6.28 -9.32 8.86
N THR A 190 -6.19 -9.38 10.19
CA THR A 190 -6.99 -10.33 10.99
C THR A 190 -8.49 -9.97 10.95
N SER A 191 -8.83 -8.67 11.00
CA SER A 191 -10.20 -8.17 10.83
C SER A 191 -10.76 -8.52 9.45
N PHE A 192 -9.97 -8.31 8.39
CA PHE A 192 -10.35 -8.64 7.02
C PHE A 192 -10.57 -10.15 6.86
N GLN A 193 -9.65 -10.98 7.35
CA GLN A 193 -9.78 -12.44 7.34
C GLN A 193 -11.03 -12.91 8.09
N ARG A 194 -11.38 -12.28 9.22
CA ARG A 194 -12.59 -12.62 9.98
C ARG A 194 -13.87 -12.29 9.21
N ASN A 195 -13.93 -11.12 8.58
CA ASN A 195 -15.06 -10.73 7.74
C ASN A 195 -15.17 -11.65 6.51
N GLU A 196 -14.04 -11.93 5.85
CA GLU A 196 -13.96 -12.86 4.71
C GLU A 196 -14.42 -14.27 5.08
N GLN A 197 -14.00 -14.81 6.23
CA GLN A 197 -14.46 -16.11 6.72
C GLN A 197 -15.98 -16.11 7.00
N ALA A 198 -16.52 -15.01 7.54
CA ALA A 198 -17.97 -14.88 7.76
C ALA A 198 -18.74 -14.87 6.43
N GLN A 199 -18.27 -14.12 5.44
CA GLN A 199 -18.82 -14.11 4.08
C GLN A 199 -18.74 -15.48 3.43
N ARG A 200 -17.61 -16.18 3.56
CA ARG A 200 -17.42 -17.52 3.01
C ARG A 200 -18.34 -18.55 3.65
N LYS A 201 -18.63 -18.43 4.96
CA LYS A 201 -19.64 -19.27 5.62
C LYS A 201 -21.02 -19.05 5.03
N VAL A 202 -21.46 -17.78 4.91
CA VAL A 202 -22.74 -17.44 4.27
C VAL A 202 -22.80 -17.97 2.84
N TYR A 203 -21.69 -17.89 2.10
CA TYR A 203 -21.60 -18.45 0.76
C TYR A 203 -21.72 -19.97 0.75
N ALA A 204 -21.04 -20.68 1.64
CA ALA A 204 -21.19 -22.13 1.80
C ALA A 204 -22.63 -22.52 2.14
N THR A 205 -23.29 -21.77 3.03
CA THR A 205 -24.70 -21.97 3.37
C THR A 205 -25.57 -21.78 2.14
N ARG A 206 -25.36 -20.70 1.37
CA ARG A 206 -26.07 -20.45 0.13
C ARG A 206 -25.81 -21.55 -0.90
N LEU A 207 -24.61 -22.07 -1.06
CA LEU A 207 -24.35 -23.18 -2.00
C LEU A 207 -25.06 -24.48 -1.61
N ILE A 208 -25.33 -24.72 -0.32
CA ILE A 208 -26.13 -25.88 0.11
C ILE A 208 -27.63 -25.62 0.05
N GLN A 209 -28.07 -24.45 0.51
CA GLN A 209 -29.48 -24.04 0.64
C GLN A 209 -30.09 -23.55 -0.67
N GLN A 210 -29.31 -22.91 -1.54
CA GLN A 210 -29.73 -22.61 -2.90
C GLN A 210 -29.97 -23.96 -3.58
N ARG A 211 -31.26 -24.20 -3.81
CA ARG A 211 -31.72 -24.95 -4.98
C ARG A 211 -31.03 -24.28 -6.16
N TYR A 212 -30.01 -24.94 -6.70
CA TYR A 212 -29.05 -24.37 -7.63
C TYR A 212 -29.72 -23.48 -8.68
N ASP A 213 -29.16 -22.27 -8.81
CA ASP A 213 -29.14 -21.45 -10.03
C ASP A 213 -30.12 -20.25 -10.09
N PHE A 214 -29.83 -19.17 -9.35
CA PHE A 214 -30.49 -17.86 -9.55
C PHE A 214 -30.33 -17.35 -11.00
N SER A 215 -29.25 -17.74 -11.68
CA SER A 215 -29.03 -17.43 -13.10
C SER A 215 -29.88 -18.31 -14.02
N GLY A 216 -30.00 -19.59 -13.71
CA GLY A 216 -30.82 -20.57 -14.41
C GLY A 216 -32.31 -20.31 -14.30
N GLU A 217 -32.83 -19.88 -13.13
CA GLU A 217 -34.25 -19.56 -12.95
C GLU A 217 -34.68 -18.36 -13.83
N GLY A 218 -33.87 -17.30 -13.86
CA GLY A 218 -34.11 -16.13 -14.71
C GLY A 218 -34.05 -16.49 -16.20
N LEU A 219 -33.05 -17.27 -16.61
CA LEU A 219 -32.90 -17.74 -17.99
C LEU A 219 -34.02 -18.70 -18.40
N LEU A 220 -34.46 -19.58 -17.51
CA LEU A 220 -35.56 -20.50 -17.76
C LEU A 220 -36.88 -19.73 -17.91
N ASN A 221 -37.15 -18.75 -17.06
CA ASN A 221 -38.35 -17.90 -17.21
C ASN A 221 -38.36 -17.16 -18.57
N VAL A 222 -37.20 -16.74 -19.07
CA VAL A 222 -37.08 -16.13 -20.41
C VAL A 222 -37.25 -17.17 -21.52
N ALA A 223 -36.66 -18.37 -21.39
CA ALA A 223 -36.88 -19.45 -22.37
C ALA A 223 -38.37 -19.83 -22.47
N LEU A 224 -39.08 -19.76 -21.35
CA LEU A 224 -40.52 -20.04 -21.25
C LEU A 224 -41.42 -18.90 -21.72
N SER A 225 -40.95 -17.65 -21.72
CA SER A 225 -41.73 -16.50 -22.19
C SER A 225 -41.94 -16.52 -23.71
N ASN A 226 -41.00 -17.11 -24.46
CA ASN A 226 -41.13 -17.32 -25.90
C ASN A 226 -42.19 -18.39 -26.27
N ILE A 227 -42.58 -19.26 -25.33
CA ILE A 227 -43.58 -20.31 -25.53
C ILE A 227 -44.96 -19.76 -25.13
N THR A 228 -45.54 -18.91 -25.96
CA THR A 228 -46.83 -18.26 -25.68
C THR A 228 -48.02 -19.18 -25.92
N ASP A 229 -49.17 -18.89 -25.27
CA ASP A 229 -50.43 -19.63 -25.51
C ASP A 229 -50.80 -19.63 -27.00
N THR A 230 -50.57 -18.50 -27.69
CA THR A 230 -50.83 -18.32 -29.12
C THR A 230 -49.93 -19.18 -30.00
N PHE A 231 -48.65 -19.30 -29.65
CA PHE A 231 -47.73 -20.22 -30.34
C PHE A 231 -48.18 -21.68 -30.19
N LEU A 232 -48.61 -22.07 -28.99
CA LEU A 232 -49.05 -23.44 -28.71
C LEU A 232 -50.34 -23.79 -29.46
N SER A 233 -51.32 -22.87 -29.52
CA SER A 233 -52.60 -23.09 -30.23
C SER A 233 -52.45 -23.06 -31.75
N GLN A 234 -51.64 -22.17 -32.33
CA GLN A 234 -51.37 -22.14 -33.78
C GLN A 234 -50.71 -23.42 -34.29
N ASN A 235 -49.94 -24.11 -33.44
CA ASN A 235 -49.28 -25.37 -33.78
C ASN A 235 -50.08 -26.61 -33.31
N ALA A 236 -51.35 -26.44 -32.91
CA ALA A 236 -52.22 -27.50 -32.39
C ALA A 236 -52.21 -28.79 -33.22
N GLN A 237 -52.37 -28.67 -34.54
CA GLN A 237 -52.42 -29.81 -35.47
C GLN A 237 -51.09 -30.58 -35.54
N ARG A 238 -49.97 -29.86 -35.43
CA ARG A 238 -48.62 -30.44 -35.53
C ARG A 238 -48.29 -31.35 -34.35
N TRP A 239 -48.90 -31.11 -33.18
CA TRP A 239 -48.73 -31.96 -32.01
C TRP A 239 -49.38 -33.36 -32.18
N GLN A 240 -50.37 -33.48 -33.07
CA GLN A 240 -51.12 -34.73 -33.30
C GLN A 240 -50.48 -35.63 -34.37
N VAL A 241 -49.47 -35.13 -35.10
CA VAL A 241 -48.77 -35.88 -36.14
C VAL A 241 -47.39 -36.30 -35.64
N ALA A 242 -47.08 -37.60 -35.65
CA ALA A 242 -45.86 -38.16 -35.05
C ALA A 242 -44.57 -37.46 -35.49
N TYR A 243 -44.40 -37.28 -36.81
CA TYR A 243 -43.20 -36.65 -37.37
C TYR A 243 -43.08 -35.17 -37.02
N GLU A 244 -44.18 -34.43 -37.12
CA GLU A 244 -44.21 -32.99 -36.86
C GLU A 244 -44.12 -32.66 -35.37
N ASN A 245 -44.69 -33.51 -34.51
CA ASN A 245 -44.57 -33.40 -33.06
C ASN A 245 -43.10 -33.46 -32.63
N LYS A 246 -42.36 -34.46 -33.16
CA LYS A 246 -40.92 -34.59 -32.89
C LYS A 246 -40.13 -33.39 -33.39
N GLN A 247 -40.36 -32.95 -34.63
CA GLN A 247 -39.70 -31.76 -35.17
C GLN A 247 -40.01 -30.48 -34.38
N LEU A 248 -41.25 -30.34 -33.89
CA LEU A 248 -41.67 -29.17 -33.11
C LEU A 248 -41.02 -29.17 -31.73
N LYS A 249 -40.95 -30.32 -31.06
CA LYS A 249 -40.19 -30.49 -29.80
C LYS A 249 -38.73 -30.11 -29.99
N ASP A 250 -38.07 -30.65 -31.02
CA ASP A 250 -36.68 -30.33 -31.35
C ASP A 250 -36.49 -28.83 -31.65
N SER A 251 -37.42 -28.22 -32.39
CA SER A 251 -37.38 -26.79 -32.69
C SER A 251 -37.53 -25.91 -31.45
N ILE A 252 -38.40 -26.29 -30.50
CA ILE A 252 -38.59 -25.53 -29.25
C ILE A 252 -37.35 -25.63 -28.38
N ILE A 253 -36.79 -26.84 -28.23
CA ILE A 253 -35.54 -27.06 -27.49
C ILE A 253 -34.41 -26.26 -28.15
N ASN A 254 -34.26 -26.33 -29.46
CA ASN A 254 -33.18 -25.64 -30.15
C ASN A 254 -33.34 -24.11 -30.17
N ALA A 255 -34.55 -23.58 -30.32
CA ALA A 255 -34.75 -22.13 -30.35
C ALA A 255 -34.67 -21.48 -28.96
N ASN A 256 -35.20 -22.15 -27.94
CA ASN A 256 -35.40 -21.54 -26.61
C ASN A 256 -34.46 -22.09 -25.53
N PHE A 257 -33.84 -23.25 -25.72
CA PHE A 257 -33.05 -23.92 -24.68
C PHE A 257 -31.60 -24.21 -25.10
N SER A 258 -31.26 -24.30 -26.39
CA SER A 258 -29.90 -24.69 -26.84
C SER A 258 -28.81 -23.67 -26.51
N GLY A 259 -29.07 -22.38 -26.69
CA GLY A 259 -28.14 -21.31 -26.30
C GLY A 259 -28.30 -20.87 -24.84
N TYR A 260 -29.51 -21.03 -24.28
CA TYR A 260 -29.87 -20.49 -22.95
C TYR A 260 -29.54 -21.45 -21.80
N LEU A 261 -29.64 -22.76 -22.04
CA LEU A 261 -29.67 -23.80 -21.01
C LEU A 261 -28.84 -25.02 -21.44
N ASN A 262 -27.67 -24.79 -22.06
CA ASN A 262 -26.69 -25.86 -22.29
C ASN A 262 -26.25 -26.56 -20.96
N LYS A 263 -26.53 -25.89 -19.82
CA LYS A 263 -26.44 -26.40 -18.45
C LYS A 263 -27.51 -27.44 -18.07
N TYR A 264 -28.58 -27.63 -18.85
CA TYR A 264 -29.69 -28.53 -18.54
C TYR A 264 -30.00 -29.47 -19.71
N ASP A 265 -30.10 -30.77 -19.43
CA ASP A 265 -30.77 -31.73 -20.32
C ASP A 265 -32.28 -31.50 -20.23
N THR A 266 -32.84 -30.93 -21.30
CA THR A 266 -34.25 -30.51 -21.38
C THR A 266 -35.06 -31.52 -22.19
N ARG A 267 -36.19 -31.96 -21.64
CA ARG A 267 -37.12 -32.88 -22.29
C ARG A 267 -38.52 -32.29 -22.33
N ILE A 268 -39.22 -32.52 -23.43
CA ILE A 268 -40.58 -32.04 -23.64
C ILE A 268 -41.53 -33.23 -23.76
N TYR A 269 -42.55 -33.25 -22.91
CA TYR A 269 -43.62 -34.22 -22.93
C TYR A 269 -44.92 -33.54 -23.37
N THR A 270 -45.64 -34.16 -24.28
CA THR A 270 -46.92 -33.67 -24.80
C THR A 270 -48.01 -34.67 -24.53
N PHE A 271 -49.20 -34.17 -24.20
CA PHE A 271 -50.40 -34.97 -23.92
C PHE A 271 -51.62 -34.34 -24.59
N ASP A 272 -52.59 -35.15 -24.97
CA ASP A 272 -53.86 -34.68 -25.51
C ASP A 272 -54.82 -34.19 -24.39
N ALA A 273 -56.01 -33.75 -24.77
CA ALA A 273 -57.05 -33.29 -23.83
C ALA A 273 -57.54 -34.40 -22.87
N ASN A 274 -57.36 -35.68 -23.24
CA ASN A 274 -57.73 -36.85 -22.45
C ASN A 274 -56.55 -37.41 -21.63
N TYR A 275 -55.45 -36.65 -21.53
CA TYR A 275 -54.24 -36.99 -20.78
C TYR A 275 -53.41 -38.16 -21.36
N GLN A 276 -53.67 -38.56 -22.61
CA GLN A 276 -52.89 -39.58 -23.30
C GLN A 276 -51.59 -39.00 -23.88
N PRO A 277 -50.46 -39.73 -23.82
CA PRO A 277 -49.18 -39.25 -24.33
C PRO A 277 -49.19 -39.09 -25.85
N LEU A 278 -48.78 -37.92 -26.33
CA LEU A 278 -48.61 -37.62 -27.75
C LEU A 278 -47.13 -37.80 -28.13
N PHE A 279 -46.79 -38.98 -28.65
CA PHE A 279 -45.47 -39.29 -29.23
C PHE A 279 -44.28 -38.89 -28.33
N ASN A 280 -44.33 -39.27 -27.04
CA ASN A 280 -43.22 -39.06 -26.11
C ASN A 280 -42.15 -40.15 -26.29
N ASP A 281 -40.88 -39.82 -26.04
CA ASP A 281 -39.76 -40.76 -26.22
C ASP A 281 -39.72 -41.89 -25.18
N ASP A 282 -40.48 -41.75 -24.09
CA ASP A 282 -40.59 -42.74 -23.01
C ASP A 282 -42.06 -42.98 -22.60
N THR A 283 -42.27 -43.91 -21.67
CA THR A 283 -43.60 -44.33 -21.18
C THR A 283 -44.15 -43.45 -20.05
N THR A 284 -43.59 -42.26 -19.83
CA THR A 284 -44.01 -41.40 -18.73
C THR A 284 -45.45 -40.91 -18.90
N SER A 285 -46.30 -41.19 -17.91
CA SER A 285 -47.70 -40.79 -17.91
C SER A 285 -47.91 -39.34 -17.45
N TYR A 286 -49.04 -38.74 -17.85
CA TYR A 286 -49.45 -37.42 -17.38
C TYR A 286 -49.51 -37.36 -15.85
N TYR A 287 -50.12 -38.37 -15.23
CA TYR A 287 -50.29 -38.43 -13.78
C TYR A 287 -48.97 -38.51 -13.02
N ASN A 288 -47.95 -39.18 -13.57
CA ASN A 288 -46.62 -39.21 -12.96
C ASN A 288 -45.97 -37.82 -12.95
N LEU A 289 -46.05 -37.08 -14.05
CA LEU A 289 -45.54 -35.71 -14.12
C LEU A 289 -46.34 -34.75 -13.24
N LYS A 290 -47.66 -34.95 -13.18
CA LYS A 290 -48.54 -34.16 -12.34
C LYS A 290 -48.27 -34.39 -10.85
N TYR A 291 -48.03 -35.64 -10.45
CA TYR A 291 -47.61 -36.00 -9.10
C TYR A 291 -46.29 -35.32 -8.69
N LEU A 292 -45.33 -35.20 -9.61
CA LEU A 292 -44.08 -34.47 -9.36
C LEU A 292 -44.29 -32.97 -9.11
N ILE A 293 -45.27 -32.37 -9.81
CA ILE A 293 -45.66 -30.97 -9.60
C ILE A 293 -46.39 -30.79 -8.27
N ASP A 294 -47.35 -31.66 -7.97
CA ASP A 294 -48.19 -31.53 -6.78
C ASP A 294 -47.40 -31.79 -5.48
N ASN A 295 -46.31 -32.57 -5.56
CA ASN A 295 -45.35 -32.78 -4.47
C ASN A 295 -44.07 -31.92 -4.59
N ALA A 296 -44.04 -30.93 -5.48
CA ALA A 296 -42.90 -30.03 -5.62
C ALA A 296 -42.79 -29.10 -4.40
N ASN A 297 -41.56 -28.90 -3.91
CA ASN A 297 -41.32 -28.22 -2.64
C ASN A 297 -41.33 -26.67 -2.74
N SER A 298 -41.60 -26.05 -3.90
CA SER A 298 -41.80 -24.59 -4.03
C SER A 298 -42.55 -24.20 -5.30
N LYS A 299 -43.29 -23.09 -5.22
CA LYS A 299 -43.94 -22.40 -6.34
C LYS A 299 -43.29 -21.03 -6.50
N ASN A 300 -42.74 -20.71 -7.66
CA ASN A 300 -42.32 -19.33 -7.96
C ASN A 300 -43.52 -18.56 -8.53
N VAL A 301 -43.69 -17.30 -8.13
CA VAL A 301 -44.95 -16.55 -8.23
C VAL A 301 -45.27 -16.04 -9.64
N ALA A 302 -44.33 -16.12 -10.61
CA ALA A 302 -44.50 -15.47 -11.90
C ALA A 302 -45.04 -16.34 -13.05
N ASP A 303 -44.79 -17.65 -13.15
CA ASP A 303 -45.33 -18.49 -14.24
C ASP A 303 -45.05 -19.98 -13.99
N ALA A 304 -46.03 -20.77 -13.56
CA ALA A 304 -46.13 -22.26 -13.65
C ALA A 304 -44.85 -23.16 -13.56
N VAL A 305 -43.78 -22.72 -12.89
CA VAL A 305 -42.50 -23.44 -12.75
C VAL A 305 -42.40 -24.11 -11.36
N TYR A 306 -42.08 -25.40 -11.35
CA TYR A 306 -42.02 -26.25 -10.16
C TYR A 306 -40.68 -26.97 -10.08
N TYR A 307 -40.23 -27.27 -8.84
CA TYR A 307 -38.98 -27.97 -8.60
C TYR A 307 -39.15 -29.21 -7.73
N TYR A 308 -38.60 -30.33 -8.19
CA TYR A 308 -38.64 -31.60 -7.47
C TYR A 308 -37.26 -32.24 -7.38
N GLN A 309 -37.03 -33.06 -6.36
CA GLN A 309 -35.75 -33.73 -6.15
C GLN A 309 -35.84 -35.19 -6.60
N SER A 310 -34.95 -35.59 -7.51
CA SER A 310 -34.83 -36.99 -7.95
C SER A 310 -34.06 -37.84 -6.92
N GLU A 311 -34.13 -39.17 -7.01
CA GLU A 311 -33.46 -40.12 -6.10
C GLU A 311 -31.92 -39.94 -6.01
N GLY A 312 -31.31 -39.34 -7.05
CA GLY A 312 -29.89 -38.95 -7.08
C GLY A 312 -29.59 -37.63 -6.37
N GLY A 313 -30.58 -37.02 -5.73
CA GLY A 313 -30.48 -35.72 -5.05
C GLY A 313 -30.44 -34.51 -5.99
N ARG A 314 -30.65 -34.70 -7.30
CA ARG A 314 -30.69 -33.60 -8.29
C ARG A 314 -32.03 -32.90 -8.24
N LEU A 315 -31.99 -31.58 -8.27
CA LEU A 315 -33.17 -30.74 -8.28
C LEU A 315 -33.54 -30.45 -9.74
N ASN A 316 -34.62 -31.07 -10.19
CA ASN A 316 -35.11 -30.97 -11.54
C ASN A 316 -36.20 -29.91 -11.59
N CYS A 317 -36.21 -29.14 -12.66
CA CYS A 317 -37.28 -28.20 -12.93
C CYS A 317 -38.33 -28.85 -13.81
N ILE A 318 -39.61 -28.62 -13.51
CA ILE A 318 -40.74 -29.04 -14.32
C ILE A 318 -41.73 -27.89 -14.49
N VAL A 319 -42.17 -27.67 -15.72
CA VAL A 319 -43.11 -26.62 -16.09
C VAL A 319 -44.30 -27.26 -16.77
N GLN A 320 -45.50 -26.85 -16.41
CA GLN A 320 -46.73 -27.28 -17.06
C GLN A 320 -47.38 -26.10 -17.80
N LYS A 321 -47.58 -26.23 -19.11
CA LYS A 321 -48.42 -25.32 -19.90
C LYS A 321 -49.64 -26.04 -20.46
N LYS A 322 -50.78 -25.36 -20.42
CA LYS A 322 -52.04 -25.81 -20.99
C LYS A 322 -52.12 -25.31 -22.42
N ILE A 323 -52.33 -26.20 -23.40
CA ILE A 323 -52.57 -25.82 -24.78
C ILE A 323 -54.06 -25.49 -24.88
N PHE A 324 -54.37 -24.20 -24.88
CA PHE A 324 -55.73 -23.69 -24.84
C PHE A 324 -56.00 -22.81 -26.05
N ASP A 325 -57.08 -23.10 -26.77
CA ASP A 325 -57.52 -22.27 -27.88
C ASP A 325 -58.60 -21.31 -27.40
N ARG A 326 -58.24 -20.02 -27.32
CA ARG A 326 -59.16 -18.96 -26.89
C ARG A 326 -60.30 -18.70 -27.88
N SER A 327 -60.16 -19.13 -29.14
CA SER A 327 -61.21 -18.93 -30.16
C SER A 327 -62.36 -19.93 -30.03
N ILE A 328 -62.10 -21.12 -29.48
CA ILE A 328 -63.07 -22.22 -29.33
C ILE A 328 -63.35 -22.52 -27.84
N ASP A 329 -62.71 -21.78 -26.92
CA ASP A 329 -62.79 -21.96 -25.46
C ASP A 329 -62.49 -23.42 -25.02
N ALA A 330 -61.60 -24.09 -25.77
CA ALA A 330 -61.35 -25.52 -25.63
C ALA A 330 -59.90 -25.83 -25.26
N THR A 331 -59.72 -26.86 -24.43
CA THR A 331 -58.39 -27.39 -24.08
C THR A 331 -57.99 -28.43 -25.10
N LEU A 332 -56.90 -28.18 -25.83
CA LEU A 332 -56.41 -29.07 -26.88
C LEU A 332 -55.39 -30.09 -26.37
N GLY A 333 -54.72 -29.80 -25.25
CA GLY A 333 -53.75 -30.70 -24.63
C GLY A 333 -52.88 -30.03 -23.56
N TYR A 334 -51.83 -30.74 -23.16
CA TYR A 334 -50.89 -30.31 -22.13
C TYR A 334 -49.44 -30.50 -22.57
N LEU A 335 -48.60 -29.54 -22.21
CA LEU A 335 -47.16 -29.54 -22.46
C LEU A 335 -46.43 -29.52 -21.12
N PHE A 336 -45.53 -30.47 -20.91
CA PHE A 336 -44.59 -30.47 -19.79
C PHE A 336 -43.17 -30.30 -20.31
N ILE A 337 -42.43 -29.42 -19.66
CA ILE A 337 -41.01 -29.19 -19.94
C ILE A 337 -40.23 -29.54 -18.68
N ILE A 338 -39.35 -30.53 -18.78
CA ILE A 338 -38.46 -30.92 -17.69
C ILE A 338 -37.05 -30.47 -18.04
N ALA A 339 -36.44 -29.67 -17.19
CA ALA A 339 -35.04 -29.28 -17.32
C ALA A 339 -34.23 -29.90 -16.17
N THR A 340 -33.26 -30.75 -16.52
CA THR A 340 -32.41 -31.45 -15.55
C THR A 340 -30.96 -30.97 -15.65
N PRO A 341 -30.32 -30.51 -14.57
CA PRO A 341 -28.97 -29.95 -14.67
C PRO A 341 -27.92 -31.00 -15.09
N ASN A 342 -27.02 -30.62 -16.00
CA ASN A 342 -25.92 -31.41 -16.53
C ASN A 342 -24.79 -31.55 -15.49
N ARG A 343 -24.15 -32.73 -15.45
CA ARG A 343 -23.16 -33.11 -14.41
C ARG A 343 -21.78 -32.44 -14.52
N TYR A 344 -21.42 -31.84 -15.64
CA TYR A 344 -20.01 -31.51 -15.94
C TYR A 344 -19.75 -30.19 -16.68
N LYS A 345 -20.73 -29.30 -16.84
CA LYS A 345 -20.52 -28.05 -17.58
C LYS A 345 -20.15 -26.88 -16.67
N SER A 346 -19.05 -26.24 -17.03
CA SER A 346 -18.43 -25.14 -16.31
C SER A 346 -19.33 -23.90 -16.27
N GLU A 347 -19.49 -23.29 -15.10
CA GLU A 347 -20.12 -21.96 -14.95
C GLU A 347 -19.23 -20.81 -15.48
N ALA A 348 -18.04 -21.10 -16.02
CA ALA A 348 -16.99 -20.11 -16.30
C ALA A 348 -17.32 -19.05 -17.36
N LEU A 349 -18.36 -19.22 -18.17
CA LEU A 349 -18.70 -18.32 -19.28
C LEU A 349 -19.96 -17.49 -18.98
N PHE A 350 -20.16 -17.01 -17.75
CA PHE A 350 -21.22 -16.03 -17.50
C PHE A 350 -20.69 -14.61 -17.81
N PRO A 351 -21.30 -13.86 -18.76
CA PRO A 351 -20.83 -12.54 -19.12
C PRO A 351 -20.88 -11.58 -17.94
N GLU A 352 -19.76 -10.91 -17.66
CA GLU A 352 -19.70 -9.89 -16.63
C GLU A 352 -20.73 -8.76 -16.81
N LEU A 353 -21.10 -8.48 -18.07
CA LEU A 353 -22.08 -7.47 -18.45
C LEU A 353 -23.42 -7.57 -17.69
N PHE A 354 -23.79 -8.76 -17.18
CA PHE A 354 -25.02 -8.97 -16.41
C PHE A 354 -24.82 -9.19 -14.91
N ARG A 355 -23.59 -9.04 -14.39
CA ARG A 355 -23.34 -9.02 -12.96
C ARG A 355 -23.95 -7.74 -12.38
N GLN A 356 -25.01 -7.87 -11.58
CA GLN A 356 -25.53 -6.73 -10.81
C GLN A 356 -24.54 -6.40 -9.69
N ALA A 357 -24.21 -5.11 -9.53
CA ALA A 357 -23.31 -4.59 -8.51
C ALA A 357 -23.77 -4.82 -7.04
N THR A 358 -24.92 -5.47 -6.83
CA THR A 358 -25.54 -5.72 -5.52
C THR A 358 -25.47 -7.17 -5.05
N ASP A 359 -24.99 -8.11 -5.87
CA ASP A 359 -24.89 -9.51 -5.47
C ASP A 359 -23.57 -9.81 -4.74
N VAL A 360 -23.65 -9.87 -3.41
CA VAL A 360 -22.58 -10.30 -2.48
C VAL A 360 -22.02 -11.71 -2.83
N VAL A 361 -22.70 -12.45 -3.71
CA VAL A 361 -22.32 -13.79 -4.17
C VAL A 361 -21.35 -13.74 -5.37
N SER A 362 -21.44 -12.72 -6.22
CA SER A 362 -20.62 -12.62 -7.45
C SER A 362 -19.16 -12.24 -7.20
N ASP A 363 -18.85 -11.47 -6.15
CA ASP A 363 -17.47 -11.08 -5.81
C ASP A 363 -16.61 -12.26 -5.35
N LEU A 364 -17.24 -13.32 -4.82
CA LEU A 364 -16.56 -14.54 -4.38
C LEU A 364 -16.27 -15.50 -5.54
N ASN A 365 -16.82 -15.31 -6.74
CA ASN A 365 -16.72 -16.31 -7.81
C ASN A 365 -15.44 -16.25 -8.64
N ILE A 366 -14.53 -15.28 -8.45
CA ILE A 366 -13.33 -15.18 -9.29
C ILE A 366 -12.08 -15.75 -8.60
N ASN A 367 -11.95 -15.51 -7.29
CA ASN A 367 -10.74 -15.86 -6.52
C ASN A 367 -10.90 -17.13 -5.66
N TYR A 368 -12.05 -17.80 -5.75
CA TYR A 368 -12.36 -18.98 -4.96
C TYR A 368 -12.63 -20.16 -5.89
N ALA A 369 -12.11 -21.32 -5.49
CA ALA A 369 -12.52 -22.58 -6.08
C ALA A 369 -13.53 -23.23 -5.15
N TYR A 370 -14.54 -23.91 -5.68
CA TYR A 370 -15.43 -24.68 -4.81
C TYR A 370 -15.78 -26.04 -5.42
N ALA A 371 -16.16 -26.97 -4.54
CA ALA A 371 -16.65 -28.27 -4.91
C ALA A 371 -17.81 -28.66 -4.02
N ILE A 372 -18.79 -29.34 -4.62
CA ILE A 372 -20.00 -29.78 -3.92
C ILE A 372 -20.11 -31.29 -4.06
N TYR A 373 -20.22 -31.95 -2.91
CA TYR A 373 -20.30 -33.40 -2.78
C TYR A 373 -21.68 -33.79 -2.27
N ASN A 374 -22.24 -34.87 -2.80
CA ASN A 374 -23.46 -35.49 -2.29
C ASN A 374 -23.17 -36.96 -2.01
N ARG A 375 -23.50 -37.44 -0.80
CA ARG A 375 -23.13 -38.78 -0.32
C ARG A 375 -21.65 -39.11 -0.56
N ASN A 376 -20.78 -38.12 -0.31
CA ASN A 376 -19.32 -38.19 -0.49
C ASN A 376 -18.81 -38.33 -1.94
N GLN A 377 -19.66 -38.21 -2.96
CA GLN A 377 -19.22 -38.16 -4.36
C GLN A 377 -19.29 -36.73 -4.89
N LEU A 378 -18.29 -36.34 -5.67
CA LEU A 378 -18.23 -35.03 -6.30
C LEU A 378 -19.40 -34.87 -7.30
N VAL A 379 -20.17 -33.80 -7.14
CA VAL A 379 -21.31 -33.44 -8.00
C VAL A 379 -20.93 -32.29 -8.91
N THR A 380 -20.35 -31.22 -8.38
CA THR A 380 -19.94 -30.03 -9.13
C THR A 380 -18.60 -29.53 -8.61
N LYS A 381 -17.83 -28.91 -9.51
CA LYS A 381 -16.64 -28.15 -9.17
C LYS A 381 -16.60 -26.86 -9.98
N PHE A 382 -15.92 -25.86 -9.44
CA PHE A 382 -15.67 -24.58 -10.08
C PHE A 382 -14.20 -24.19 -9.88
N ASN A 383 -13.59 -23.64 -10.93
CA ASN A 383 -12.18 -23.29 -11.01
C ASN A 383 -11.23 -24.53 -11.02
N ASP A 384 -9.93 -24.32 -11.24
CA ASP A 384 -8.95 -25.37 -11.54
C ASP A 384 -8.29 -26.01 -10.30
N TYR A 385 -8.89 -25.86 -9.12
CA TYR A 385 -8.36 -26.51 -7.91
C TYR A 385 -8.54 -28.04 -7.99
N PRO A 386 -7.52 -28.85 -7.63
CA PRO A 386 -7.55 -30.30 -7.74
C PRO A 386 -8.39 -30.95 -6.63
N PHE A 387 -9.71 -30.83 -6.74
CA PHE A 387 -10.65 -31.50 -5.85
C PHE A 387 -10.62 -33.02 -6.01
N VAL A 388 -10.75 -33.75 -4.90
CA VAL A 388 -10.84 -35.21 -4.91
C VAL A 388 -12.19 -35.67 -5.49
N SER A 389 -12.20 -36.82 -6.17
CA SER A 389 -13.42 -37.37 -6.79
C SER A 389 -14.40 -37.96 -5.77
N SER A 390 -13.91 -38.47 -4.64
CA SER A 390 -14.71 -39.00 -3.54
C SER A 390 -14.08 -38.73 -2.18
N LEU A 391 -14.90 -38.35 -1.20
CA LEU A 391 -14.47 -38.11 0.18
C LEU A 391 -14.38 -39.43 0.96
N SER A 392 -13.20 -39.74 1.51
CA SER A 392 -12.98 -40.94 2.32
C SER A 392 -13.64 -40.83 3.71
N ARG A 393 -14.13 -41.95 4.26
CA ARG A 393 -14.75 -42.02 5.61
C ARG A 393 -13.83 -41.56 6.76
N GLN A 394 -12.52 -41.46 6.57
CA GLN A 394 -11.59 -40.96 7.60
C GLN A 394 -11.45 -39.43 7.63
N GLN A 395 -11.98 -38.71 6.63
CA GLN A 395 -12.04 -37.25 6.61
C GLN A 395 -13.33 -36.72 7.26
N PHE A 396 -13.92 -37.46 8.20
CA PHE A 396 -15.18 -37.10 8.85
C PHE A 396 -15.03 -35.75 9.57
N LEU A 397 -15.74 -34.75 9.03
CA LEU A 397 -15.84 -33.44 9.60
C LEU A 397 -17.08 -33.38 10.51
N PRO A 398 -17.02 -32.69 11.66
CA PRO A 398 -18.19 -32.44 12.49
C PRO A 398 -19.28 -31.71 11.69
N GLN A 399 -20.55 -31.86 12.08
CA GLN A 399 -21.63 -31.04 11.51
C GLN A 399 -21.30 -29.55 11.75
N GLY A 400 -21.34 -28.75 10.68
CA GLY A 400 -20.99 -27.32 10.74
C GLY A 400 -19.80 -26.94 9.87
N TYR A 401 -19.16 -25.83 10.22
CA TYR A 401 -18.07 -25.21 9.45
C TYR A 401 -16.71 -25.60 10.01
N THR A 402 -15.79 -26.01 9.15
CA THR A 402 -14.40 -26.27 9.53
C THR A 402 -13.46 -25.62 8.53
N PHE A 403 -12.47 -24.89 9.05
CA PHE A 403 -11.40 -24.32 8.23
C PHE A 403 -10.16 -25.19 8.35
N LYS A 404 -9.54 -25.50 7.21
CA LYS A 404 -8.25 -26.19 7.12
C LYS A 404 -7.31 -25.35 6.28
N ILE A 405 -6.04 -25.35 6.66
CA ILE A 405 -4.97 -24.79 5.82
C ILE A 405 -4.20 -25.98 5.27
N ASN A 406 -4.16 -26.11 3.95
CA ASN A 406 -3.53 -27.23 3.26
C ASN A 406 -2.75 -26.72 2.04
N ASN A 407 -1.46 -27.06 1.93
CA ASN A 407 -0.60 -26.71 0.79
C ASN A 407 -0.68 -25.24 0.32
N GLY A 408 -0.79 -24.28 1.25
CA GLY A 408 -0.90 -22.85 0.93
C GLY A 408 -2.32 -22.36 0.58
N TYR A 409 -3.33 -23.22 0.71
CA TYR A 409 -4.74 -22.89 0.53
C TYR A 409 -5.52 -22.95 1.84
N SER A 410 -6.52 -22.08 1.97
CA SER A 410 -7.50 -22.07 3.04
C SER A 410 -8.77 -22.70 2.50
N GLU A 411 -9.10 -23.87 3.03
CA GLU A 411 -10.29 -24.65 2.68
C GLU A 411 -11.35 -24.48 3.77
N LEU A 412 -12.52 -24.00 3.41
CA LEU A 412 -13.72 -24.04 4.22
C LEU A 412 -14.53 -25.26 3.84
N TRP A 413 -14.75 -26.15 4.79
CA TRP A 413 -15.62 -27.29 4.64
C TRP A 413 -16.90 -27.08 5.42
N TYR A 414 -18.03 -27.28 4.77
CA TYR A 414 -19.36 -27.17 5.36
C TYR A 414 -20.18 -28.42 5.02
N LYS A 415 -20.72 -29.09 6.02
CA LYS A 415 -21.53 -30.30 5.86
C LYS A 415 -22.91 -30.11 6.47
N GLU A 416 -23.95 -30.35 5.67
CA GLU A 416 -25.36 -30.32 6.08
C GLU A 416 -26.10 -31.50 5.44
N GLY A 417 -26.62 -32.40 6.28
CA GLY A 417 -27.22 -33.67 5.83
C GLY A 417 -26.24 -34.53 5.03
N ASN A 418 -26.63 -34.85 3.78
CA ASN A 418 -25.84 -35.66 2.85
C ASN A 418 -24.94 -34.83 1.92
N LYS A 419 -25.00 -33.49 2.00
CA LYS A 419 -24.23 -32.59 1.14
C LYS A 419 -23.02 -32.02 1.90
N THR A 420 -21.90 -31.93 1.20
CA THR A 420 -20.68 -31.27 1.70
C THR A 420 -20.22 -30.26 0.67
N VAL A 421 -19.95 -29.02 1.08
CA VAL A 421 -19.38 -27.97 0.24
C VAL A 421 -17.98 -27.67 0.73
N VAL A 422 -17.04 -27.59 -0.20
CA VAL A 422 -15.65 -27.21 0.05
C VAL A 422 -15.36 -25.95 -0.75
N ILE A 423 -14.99 -24.85 -0.09
CA ILE A 423 -14.61 -23.59 -0.71
C ILE A 423 -13.15 -23.29 -0.38
N VAL A 424 -12.34 -23.07 -1.40
CA VAL A 424 -10.90 -22.97 -1.33
C VAL A 424 -10.44 -21.60 -1.81
N LYS A 425 -9.48 -21.00 -1.10
CA LYS A 425 -8.83 -19.74 -1.44
C LYS A 425 -7.32 -19.84 -1.20
N ALA A 426 -6.50 -19.28 -2.09
CA ALA A 426 -5.06 -19.17 -1.84
C ALA A 426 -4.78 -18.27 -0.62
N VAL A 427 -3.82 -18.68 0.23
CA VAL A 427 -3.43 -17.94 1.45
C VAL A 427 -2.18 -17.12 1.17
N ASN A 428 -2.37 -15.85 0.79
CA ASN A 428 -1.27 -14.91 0.57
C ASN A 428 -1.17 -13.85 1.68
N SER A 429 -1.32 -14.28 2.95
CA SER A 429 -1.42 -13.37 4.11
C SER A 429 -0.23 -12.44 4.27
N ILE A 430 1.00 -12.90 3.96
CA ILE A 430 2.22 -12.07 4.08
C ILE A 430 2.19 -10.94 3.05
N TRP A 431 1.93 -11.26 1.77
CA TRP A 431 1.82 -10.26 0.71
C TRP A 431 0.68 -9.27 0.98
N PHE A 432 -0.45 -9.75 1.49
CA PHE A 432 -1.55 -8.88 1.91
C PHE A 432 -1.13 -7.93 3.03
N ALA A 433 -0.40 -8.41 4.05
CA ALA A 433 0.09 -7.59 5.15
C ALA A 433 1.11 -6.53 4.69
N LEU A 434 2.06 -6.91 3.83
CA LEU A 434 3.04 -5.99 3.23
C LEU A 434 2.33 -4.90 2.42
N THR A 435 1.33 -5.30 1.64
CA THR A 435 0.51 -4.38 0.86
C THR A 435 -0.25 -3.42 1.75
N LEU A 436 -0.98 -3.92 2.76
CA LEU A 436 -1.65 -3.06 3.75
C LEU A 436 -0.67 -2.07 4.39
N PHE A 437 0.51 -2.55 4.79
CA PHE A 437 1.57 -1.70 5.32
C PHE A 437 1.94 -0.59 4.33
N ALA A 438 2.13 -0.92 3.05
CA ALA A 438 2.49 0.04 2.02
C ALA A 438 1.39 1.10 1.79
N TYR A 439 0.12 0.70 1.67
CA TYR A 439 -1.00 1.63 1.54
C TYR A 439 -1.14 2.54 2.76
N LEU A 440 -1.05 1.99 3.97
CA LEU A 440 -1.09 2.77 5.22
C LEU A 440 0.08 3.74 5.31
N PHE A 441 1.28 3.31 4.91
CA PHE A 441 2.47 4.14 4.88
C PHE A 441 2.32 5.32 3.92
N ILE A 442 1.87 5.07 2.69
CA ILE A 442 1.64 6.10 1.68
C ILE A 442 0.53 7.06 2.13
N ALA A 443 -0.58 6.55 2.67
CA ALA A 443 -1.68 7.37 3.16
C ALA A 443 -1.24 8.28 4.31
N LEU A 444 -0.49 7.74 5.27
CA LEU A 444 0.03 8.52 6.39
C LEU A 444 1.05 9.57 5.94
N LEU A 445 1.98 9.21 5.06
CA LEU A 445 2.94 10.16 4.48
C LEU A 445 2.22 11.28 3.71
N SER A 446 1.19 10.94 2.94
CA SER A 446 0.36 11.91 2.21
C SER A 446 -0.35 12.87 3.16
N VAL A 447 -0.98 12.36 4.23
CA VAL A 447 -1.63 13.19 5.24
C VAL A 447 -0.63 14.11 5.93
N VAL A 448 0.56 13.63 6.28
CA VAL A 448 1.61 14.47 6.89
C VAL A 448 2.04 15.59 5.94
N ILE A 449 2.24 15.29 4.65
CA ILE A 449 2.58 16.29 3.63
C ILE A 449 1.46 17.32 3.48
N ILE A 450 0.20 16.89 3.39
CA ILE A 450 -0.96 17.78 3.28
C ILE A 450 -1.06 18.70 4.49
N LEU A 451 -0.92 18.17 5.71
CA LEU A 451 -0.93 18.97 6.94
C LEU A 451 0.23 19.97 6.99
N HIS A 452 1.40 19.59 6.47
CA HIS A 452 2.54 20.50 6.36
C HIS A 452 2.26 21.64 5.37
N LEU A 453 1.75 21.33 4.18
CA LEU A 453 1.36 22.31 3.17
C LEU A 453 0.26 23.25 3.69
N LEU A 454 -0.73 22.71 4.38
CA LEU A 454 -1.83 23.47 4.99
C LEU A 454 -1.30 24.42 6.07
N ARG A 455 -0.36 23.98 6.91
CA ARG A 455 0.32 24.86 7.87
C ARG A 455 1.07 26.00 7.19
N VAL A 456 1.79 25.72 6.11
CA VAL A 456 2.52 26.74 5.33
C VAL A 456 1.54 27.74 4.71
N PHE A 457 0.45 27.25 4.12
CA PHE A 457 -0.61 28.08 3.54
C PHE A 457 -1.25 29.01 4.57
N ILE A 458 -1.63 28.49 5.74
CA ILE A 458 -2.20 29.32 6.82
C ILE A 458 -1.20 30.37 7.31
N ALA A 459 0.08 30.02 7.43
CA ALA A 459 1.10 30.93 7.94
C ALA A 459 1.48 32.05 6.96
N LYS A 460 1.53 31.77 5.66
CA LYS A 460 1.99 32.72 4.63
C LYS A 460 0.87 33.32 3.77
N GLY A 461 -0.38 32.86 3.92
CA GLY A 461 -1.53 33.28 3.11
C GLY A 461 -1.47 32.85 1.64
N SER A 462 -0.42 32.13 1.22
CA SER A 462 -0.25 31.61 -0.13
C SER A 462 0.57 30.31 -0.12
N LEU A 463 0.35 29.48 -1.16
CA LEU A 463 1.13 28.26 -1.41
C LEU A 463 2.41 28.54 -2.22
N GLN A 464 2.83 29.81 -2.35
CA GLN A 464 4.06 30.15 -3.06
C GLN A 464 5.28 29.76 -2.22
N ILE A 465 5.74 28.53 -2.40
CA ILE A 465 7.03 28.07 -1.92
C ILE A 465 8.08 28.71 -2.83
N LYS A 466 8.72 29.79 -2.37
CA LYS A 466 9.87 30.34 -3.09
C LYS A 466 10.97 29.28 -3.10
N LEU A 467 11.55 28.97 -4.26
CA LEU A 467 12.65 27.98 -4.34
C LEU A 467 13.80 28.32 -3.38
N ASN A 468 14.03 29.61 -3.12
CA ASN A 468 15.05 30.06 -2.18
C ASN A 468 14.79 29.63 -0.73
N ASP A 469 13.53 29.37 -0.33
CA ASP A 469 13.21 28.86 1.01
C ASP A 469 13.70 27.41 1.19
N LEU A 470 13.78 26.63 0.10
CA LEU A 470 14.33 25.26 0.12
C LEU A 470 15.85 25.28 0.31
N GLN A 471 16.54 26.32 -0.18
CA GLN A 471 17.99 26.48 -0.03
C GLN A 471 18.40 26.85 1.41
N GLN A 472 17.50 27.41 2.22
CA GLN A 472 17.75 27.74 3.63
C GLN A 472 17.64 26.53 4.57
N LEU A 473 17.22 25.36 4.07
CA LEU A 473 17.15 24.15 4.88
C LEU A 473 18.55 23.70 5.30
N ASN A 474 18.68 23.18 6.53
CA ASN A 474 19.93 22.54 6.97
C ASN A 474 20.29 21.37 6.03
N LEU A 475 21.58 21.09 5.82
CA LEU A 475 22.09 20.00 4.97
C LEU A 475 21.37 18.67 5.22
N ARG A 476 21.10 18.34 6.50
CA ARG A 476 20.32 17.15 6.88
C ARG A 476 18.95 17.09 6.22
N ASN A 477 18.25 18.22 6.24
CA ASN A 477 16.90 18.35 5.76
C ASN A 477 16.86 18.36 4.23
N GLN A 478 17.87 18.98 3.59
CA GLN A 478 18.05 18.97 2.14
C GLN A 478 18.25 17.54 1.61
N ILE A 479 19.17 16.77 2.21
CA ILE A 479 19.45 15.39 1.81
C ILE A 479 18.20 14.51 1.95
N GLN A 480 17.50 14.61 3.09
CA GLN A 480 16.27 13.85 3.33
C GLN A 480 15.18 14.19 2.30
N LEU A 481 14.94 15.48 2.05
CA LEU A 481 13.93 15.92 1.10
C LEU A 481 14.27 15.47 -0.33
N ALA A 482 15.55 15.55 -0.73
CA ALA A 482 16.01 15.10 -2.04
C ALA A 482 15.74 13.61 -2.25
N ILE A 483 16.10 12.76 -1.28
CA ILE A 483 15.92 11.31 -1.37
C ILE A 483 14.43 10.92 -1.40
N ILE A 484 13.61 11.54 -0.55
CA ILE A 484 12.16 11.35 -0.53
C ILE A 484 11.56 11.73 -1.90
N SER A 485 11.97 12.88 -2.46
CA SER A 485 11.46 13.38 -3.74
C SER A 485 11.88 12.50 -4.91
N ILE A 486 13.14 12.06 -4.96
CA ILE A 486 13.65 11.15 -6.00
C ILE A 486 12.89 9.82 -5.94
N SER A 487 12.67 9.27 -4.74
CA SER A 487 11.95 8.01 -4.58
C SER A 487 10.49 8.13 -5.02
N LEU A 488 9.81 9.24 -4.69
CA LEU A 488 8.42 9.49 -5.09
C LEU A 488 8.29 9.70 -6.61
N LEU A 489 9.24 10.43 -7.21
CA LEU A 489 9.31 10.64 -8.65
C LEU A 489 9.53 9.31 -9.38
N SER A 490 10.47 8.50 -8.90
CA SER A 490 10.74 7.16 -9.45
C SER A 490 9.51 6.26 -9.39
N PHE A 491 8.78 6.23 -8.27
CA PHE A 491 7.54 5.47 -8.14
C PHE A 491 6.51 5.88 -9.20
N THR A 492 6.33 7.19 -9.39
CA THR A 492 5.36 7.73 -10.36
C THR A 492 5.75 7.37 -11.79
N ILE A 493 7.02 7.54 -12.16
CA ILE A 493 7.52 7.19 -13.50
C ILE A 493 7.39 5.69 -13.75
N ILE A 494 7.88 4.85 -12.83
CA ILE A 494 7.81 3.39 -12.97
C ILE A 494 6.34 2.93 -13.05
N GLY A 495 5.46 3.50 -12.23
CA GLY A 495 4.03 3.20 -12.26
C GLY A 495 3.41 3.50 -13.63
N VAL A 496 3.57 4.72 -14.15
CA VAL A 496 2.99 5.12 -15.45
C VAL A 496 3.56 4.30 -16.60
N VAL A 497 4.90 4.15 -16.68
CA VAL A 497 5.56 3.40 -17.74
C VAL A 497 5.06 1.95 -17.76
N THR A 498 4.92 1.34 -16.59
CA THR A 498 4.63 -0.09 -16.55
C THR A 498 3.15 -0.40 -16.69
N ILE A 499 2.23 0.45 -16.21
CA ILE A 499 0.81 0.32 -16.53
C ILE A 499 0.63 0.35 -18.06
N ASN A 500 1.24 1.32 -18.74
CA ASN A 500 1.17 1.42 -20.20
C ASN A 500 1.74 0.16 -20.87
N TYR A 501 2.92 -0.30 -20.43
CA TYR A 501 3.52 -1.54 -20.93
C TYR A 501 2.60 -2.77 -20.76
N TYR A 502 1.90 -2.91 -19.63
CA TYR A 502 0.99 -4.04 -19.42
C TYR A 502 -0.27 -3.93 -20.27
N ILE A 503 -0.84 -2.74 -20.46
CA ILE A 503 -1.96 -2.53 -21.38
C ILE A 503 -1.55 -2.97 -22.79
N ASP A 504 -0.44 -2.43 -23.30
CA ASP A 504 0.07 -2.77 -24.63
C ASP A 504 0.39 -4.28 -24.75
N ARG A 505 1.02 -4.86 -23.74
CA ARG A 505 1.36 -6.28 -23.72
C ARG A 505 0.12 -7.17 -23.69
N TYR A 506 -0.85 -6.86 -22.83
CA TYR A 506 -2.08 -7.63 -22.68
C TYR A 506 -2.92 -7.56 -23.95
N ASP A 507 -3.07 -6.38 -24.54
CA ASP A 507 -3.83 -6.22 -25.78
C ASP A 507 -3.18 -6.98 -26.93
N ASN A 508 -1.85 -6.91 -27.07
CA ASN A 508 -1.14 -7.66 -28.11
C ASN A 508 -1.23 -9.19 -27.90
N ALA A 509 -1.03 -9.67 -26.66
CA ALA A 509 -1.12 -11.10 -26.35
C ALA A 509 -2.55 -11.64 -26.55
N THR A 510 -3.55 -10.88 -26.12
CA THR A 510 -4.96 -11.24 -26.29
C THR A 510 -5.36 -11.23 -27.75
N ARG A 511 -4.94 -10.22 -28.53
CA ARG A 511 -5.14 -10.17 -29.98
C ARG A 511 -4.56 -11.41 -30.66
N GLU A 512 -3.32 -11.80 -30.34
CA GLU A 512 -2.67 -12.99 -30.90
C GLU A 512 -3.43 -14.28 -30.52
N ARG A 513 -3.83 -14.42 -29.25
CA ARG A 513 -4.61 -15.58 -28.77
C ARG A 513 -5.96 -15.68 -29.47
N LEU A 514 -6.69 -14.56 -29.60
CA LEU A 514 -7.99 -14.52 -30.28
C LEU A 514 -7.86 -14.83 -31.77
N VAL A 515 -6.82 -14.33 -32.44
CA VAL A 515 -6.53 -14.67 -33.84
C VAL A 515 -6.34 -16.17 -34.02
N LYS A 516 -5.45 -16.79 -33.21
CA LYS A 516 -5.21 -18.24 -33.28
C LYS A 516 -6.48 -19.05 -33.02
N ASN A 517 -7.24 -18.69 -31.98
CA ASN A 517 -8.48 -19.38 -31.62
C ASN A 517 -9.58 -19.18 -32.67
N SER A 518 -9.71 -17.99 -33.24
CA SER A 518 -10.69 -17.69 -34.30
C SER A 518 -10.41 -18.50 -35.57
N GLN A 519 -9.14 -18.62 -35.96
CA GLN A 519 -8.75 -19.45 -37.10
C GLN A 519 -9.06 -20.93 -36.86
N ALA A 520 -8.75 -21.45 -35.67
CA ALA A 520 -9.06 -22.83 -35.29
C ALA A 520 -10.57 -23.11 -35.31
N ILE A 521 -11.37 -22.23 -34.69
CA ILE A 521 -12.84 -22.34 -34.67
C ILE A 521 -13.43 -22.22 -36.08
N ALA A 522 -12.94 -21.29 -36.91
CA ALA A 522 -13.41 -21.14 -38.30
C ALA A 522 -13.09 -22.38 -39.15
N ALA A 523 -11.92 -22.98 -38.96
CA ALA A 523 -11.52 -24.21 -39.65
C ALA A 523 -12.39 -25.40 -39.21
N ASP A 524 -12.61 -25.57 -37.90
CA ASP A 524 -13.49 -26.61 -37.37
C ASP A 524 -14.93 -26.43 -37.91
N LEU A 525 -15.42 -25.19 -37.94
CA LEU A 525 -16.75 -24.87 -38.46
C LEU A 525 -16.91 -25.14 -39.95
N SER A 526 -15.87 -24.91 -40.75
CA SER A 526 -15.88 -25.22 -42.19
C SER A 526 -16.20 -26.70 -42.44
N ASN A 527 -15.66 -27.60 -41.62
CA ASN A 527 -15.87 -29.04 -41.75
C ASN A 527 -17.28 -29.51 -41.35
N ILE A 528 -17.95 -28.78 -40.45
CA ILE A 528 -19.24 -29.18 -39.87
C ILE A 528 -20.42 -28.33 -40.34
N TYR A 529 -20.20 -27.27 -41.13
CA TYR A 529 -21.24 -26.31 -41.53
C TYR A 529 -22.47 -26.94 -42.18
N GLN A 530 -22.30 -28.07 -42.88
CA GLN A 530 -23.38 -28.80 -43.56
C GLN A 530 -24.12 -29.81 -42.67
N GLN A 531 -23.70 -30.00 -41.41
CA GLN A 531 -24.32 -30.96 -40.50
C GLN A 531 -25.64 -30.42 -39.93
N ARG A 532 -26.61 -31.31 -39.71
CA ARG A 532 -27.97 -31.00 -39.24
C ARG A 532 -28.05 -30.50 -37.79
N SER A 533 -26.94 -30.49 -37.06
CA SER A 533 -26.82 -30.11 -35.65
C SER A 533 -25.67 -29.12 -35.42
N LEU A 534 -25.57 -28.11 -36.30
CA LEU A 534 -24.49 -27.13 -36.29
C LEU A 534 -24.45 -26.33 -34.98
N GLU A 535 -25.61 -25.95 -34.45
CA GLU A 535 -25.76 -25.15 -33.23
C GLU A 535 -25.18 -25.87 -32.00
N LYS A 536 -25.50 -27.16 -31.85
CA LYS A 536 -24.98 -27.99 -30.76
C LYS A 536 -23.46 -28.12 -30.83
N ARG A 537 -22.91 -28.28 -32.04
CA ARG A 537 -21.47 -28.44 -32.25
C ARG A 537 -20.71 -27.12 -32.03
N ILE A 538 -21.30 -25.97 -32.38
CA ILE A 538 -20.75 -24.65 -32.03
C ILE A 538 -20.69 -24.49 -30.51
N ALA A 539 -21.74 -24.90 -29.80
CA ALA A 539 -21.76 -24.85 -28.35
C ALA A 539 -20.69 -25.77 -27.71
N GLU A 540 -20.47 -26.97 -28.26
CA GLU A 540 -19.37 -27.86 -27.85
C GLU A 540 -17.99 -27.25 -28.14
N LEU A 541 -17.80 -26.60 -29.28
CA LEU A 541 -16.54 -25.91 -29.61
C LEU A 541 -16.29 -24.74 -28.66
N SER A 542 -17.32 -23.94 -28.38
CA SER A 542 -17.25 -22.86 -27.39
C SER A 542 -16.82 -23.37 -26.01
N ASP A 543 -17.36 -24.50 -25.57
CA ASP A 543 -16.97 -25.16 -24.31
C ASP A 543 -15.49 -25.64 -24.35
N VAL A 544 -15.02 -26.18 -25.48
CA VAL A 544 -13.63 -26.66 -25.64
C VAL A 544 -12.62 -25.52 -25.63
N TYR A 545 -12.89 -24.44 -26.37
CA TYR A 545 -12.00 -23.28 -26.47
C TYR A 545 -12.17 -22.29 -25.31
N GLY A 546 -13.24 -22.42 -24.52
CA GLY A 546 -13.58 -21.50 -23.43
C GLY A 546 -13.86 -20.08 -23.93
N LEU A 547 -14.49 -19.95 -25.10
CA LEU A 547 -14.77 -18.67 -25.75
C LEU A 547 -16.20 -18.63 -26.23
N ASP A 548 -16.83 -17.47 -26.10
CA ASP A 548 -18.16 -17.24 -26.67
C ASP A 548 -18.08 -17.03 -28.18
N VAL A 549 -19.01 -17.63 -28.92
CA VAL A 549 -19.02 -17.61 -30.38
C VAL A 549 -20.40 -17.19 -30.88
N ASN A 550 -20.40 -16.22 -31.78
CA ASN A 550 -21.55 -15.78 -32.53
C ASN A 550 -21.37 -16.17 -34.00
N LEU A 551 -22.40 -16.76 -34.60
CA LEU A 551 -22.44 -17.10 -36.02
C LEU A 551 -23.42 -16.19 -36.73
N TYR A 552 -22.96 -15.55 -37.80
CA TYR A 552 -23.73 -14.67 -38.66
C TYR A 552 -23.87 -15.27 -40.07
N ASP A 553 -24.99 -15.00 -40.72
CA ASP A 553 -25.13 -15.26 -42.15
C ASP A 553 -24.25 -14.32 -42.99
N ILE A 554 -24.17 -14.60 -44.28
CA ILE A 554 -23.35 -13.78 -45.20
C ILE A 554 -23.86 -12.35 -45.37
N GLY A 555 -25.13 -12.09 -45.03
CA GLY A 555 -25.75 -10.77 -44.97
C GLY A 555 -25.57 -10.06 -43.62
N GLY A 556 -24.77 -10.63 -42.71
CA GLY A 556 -24.47 -10.08 -41.41
C GLY A 556 -25.62 -10.15 -40.39
N ARG A 557 -26.57 -11.09 -40.52
CA ARG A 557 -27.61 -11.34 -39.51
C ARG A 557 -27.22 -12.49 -38.59
N LEU A 558 -27.40 -12.30 -37.28
CA LEU A 558 -27.10 -13.31 -36.27
C LEU A 558 -27.96 -14.56 -36.48
N ARG A 559 -27.32 -15.71 -36.67
CA ARG A 559 -27.97 -17.04 -36.75
C ARG A 559 -27.94 -17.77 -35.41
N PHE A 560 -26.82 -17.69 -34.70
CA PHE A 560 -26.61 -18.40 -33.45
C PHE A 560 -25.64 -17.63 -32.55
N SER A 561 -25.84 -17.72 -31.23
CA SER A 561 -24.95 -17.16 -30.22
C SER A 561 -24.88 -18.11 -29.04
N THR A 562 -23.69 -18.32 -28.49
CA THR A 562 -23.50 -19.00 -27.20
C THR A 562 -23.97 -18.16 -26.02
N GLN A 563 -24.19 -16.84 -26.22
CA GLN A 563 -24.70 -15.88 -25.24
C GLN A 563 -25.98 -15.18 -25.74
N PRO A 564 -27.08 -15.91 -25.96
CA PRO A 564 -28.28 -15.33 -26.58
C PRO A 564 -28.93 -14.26 -25.70
N TYR A 565 -28.69 -14.26 -24.38
CA TYR A 565 -29.27 -13.30 -23.45
C TYR A 565 -28.87 -11.84 -23.77
N ILE A 566 -27.66 -11.62 -24.29
CA ILE A 566 -27.20 -10.28 -24.67
C ILE A 566 -28.05 -9.69 -25.79
N TYR A 567 -28.38 -10.52 -26.77
CA TYR A 567 -29.10 -10.12 -27.97
C TYR A 567 -30.62 -10.10 -27.75
N SER A 568 -31.16 -11.02 -26.96
CA SER A 568 -32.59 -11.05 -26.64
C SER A 568 -33.02 -9.88 -25.76
N ARG A 569 -32.14 -9.40 -24.87
CA ARG A 569 -32.32 -8.15 -24.11
C ARG A 569 -32.01 -6.89 -24.90
N GLN A 570 -31.66 -7.03 -26.19
CA GLN A 570 -31.30 -5.92 -27.07
C GLN A 570 -30.12 -5.07 -26.55
N VAL A 571 -29.22 -5.68 -25.78
CA VAL A 571 -28.02 -5.01 -25.28
C VAL A 571 -26.98 -4.88 -26.41
N LEU A 572 -26.90 -5.90 -27.27
CA LEU A 572 -26.15 -5.84 -28.53
C LEU A 572 -27.07 -6.07 -29.73
N SER A 573 -26.67 -5.52 -30.87
CA SER A 573 -27.35 -5.67 -32.15
C SER A 573 -27.27 -7.12 -32.66
N THR A 574 -28.35 -7.61 -33.28
CA THR A 574 -28.35 -8.88 -34.02
C THR A 574 -27.73 -8.77 -35.41
N ARG A 575 -27.15 -7.61 -35.75
CA ARG A 575 -26.41 -7.38 -36.99
C ARG A 575 -24.91 -7.28 -36.70
N LEU A 576 -24.12 -7.82 -37.63
CA LEU A 576 -22.66 -7.73 -37.59
C LEU A 576 -22.21 -6.26 -37.61
N HIS A 577 -21.17 -5.95 -36.85
CA HIS A 577 -20.70 -4.57 -36.70
C HIS A 577 -20.31 -3.96 -38.07
N PRO A 578 -20.69 -2.73 -38.42
CA PRO A 578 -20.53 -2.19 -39.77
C PRO A 578 -19.09 -2.23 -40.30
N LYS A 579 -18.11 -1.82 -39.46
CA LYS A 579 -16.69 -1.85 -39.83
C LYS A 579 -16.16 -3.27 -40.05
N ALA A 580 -16.64 -4.22 -39.26
CA ALA A 580 -16.29 -5.62 -39.43
C ALA A 580 -16.94 -6.20 -40.69
N PHE A 581 -18.18 -5.79 -41.00
CA PHE A 581 -18.87 -6.20 -42.22
C PHE A 581 -18.14 -5.71 -43.46
N GLU A 582 -17.75 -4.43 -43.50
CA GLU A 582 -16.92 -3.86 -44.56
C GLU A 582 -15.57 -4.58 -44.70
N ALA A 583 -14.87 -4.78 -43.58
CA ALA A 583 -13.58 -5.48 -43.55
C ALA A 583 -13.64 -6.89 -44.14
N LEU A 584 -14.69 -7.66 -43.83
CA LEU A 584 -14.82 -9.04 -44.26
C LEU A 584 -15.42 -9.17 -45.67
N THR A 585 -16.37 -8.32 -46.04
CA THR A 585 -17.11 -8.43 -47.32
C THR A 585 -16.50 -7.62 -48.46
N VAL A 586 -16.06 -6.40 -48.18
CA VAL A 586 -15.52 -5.47 -49.19
C VAL A 586 -14.02 -5.65 -49.30
N ASN A 587 -13.32 -5.65 -48.17
CA ASN A 587 -11.86 -5.73 -48.15
C ASN A 587 -11.33 -7.19 -48.17
N ASN A 588 -12.22 -8.18 -48.12
CA ASN A 588 -11.89 -9.61 -48.14
C ASN A 588 -10.83 -10.03 -47.10
N LEU A 589 -10.84 -9.40 -45.92
CA LEU A 589 -9.92 -9.78 -44.84
C LEU A 589 -10.32 -11.14 -44.26
N LEU A 590 -9.33 -11.99 -43.97
CA LEU A 590 -9.53 -13.28 -43.30
C LEU A 590 -9.76 -13.14 -41.79
N GLN A 591 -9.49 -11.96 -41.25
CA GLN A 591 -9.72 -11.62 -39.85
C GLN A 591 -9.81 -10.11 -39.68
N TYR A 592 -10.59 -9.67 -38.71
CA TYR A 592 -10.67 -8.28 -38.32
C TYR A 592 -10.89 -8.20 -36.81
N VAL A 593 -9.99 -7.50 -36.11
CA VAL A 593 -10.04 -7.31 -34.67
C VAL A 593 -10.35 -5.85 -34.39
N GLN A 594 -11.32 -5.60 -33.50
CA GLN A 594 -11.66 -4.26 -33.06
C GLN A 594 -12.04 -4.26 -31.58
N GLU A 595 -11.91 -3.11 -30.95
CA GLU A 595 -12.51 -2.85 -29.64
C GLU A 595 -13.96 -2.42 -29.83
N GLU A 596 -14.83 -2.96 -28.99
CA GLU A 596 -16.25 -2.63 -28.91
C GLU A 596 -16.60 -2.21 -27.49
N SER A 597 -17.65 -1.41 -27.36
CA SER A 597 -18.08 -0.86 -26.07
C SER A 597 -19.59 -0.99 -25.89
N VAL A 598 -20.01 -1.47 -24.73
CA VAL A 598 -21.40 -1.36 -24.25
C VAL A 598 -21.39 -0.45 -23.01
N ALA A 599 -22.00 0.73 -23.13
CA ALA A 599 -21.93 1.76 -22.09
C ALA A 599 -20.47 2.09 -21.70
N SER A 600 -20.05 1.76 -20.47
CA SER A 600 -18.67 1.95 -20.00
C SER A 600 -17.80 0.70 -20.10
N PHE A 601 -18.34 -0.40 -20.62
CA PHE A 601 -17.66 -1.68 -20.69
C PHE A 601 -17.03 -1.88 -22.07
N ASN A 602 -15.71 -1.90 -22.11
CA ASN A 602 -14.94 -2.13 -23.33
C ASN A 602 -14.50 -3.60 -23.40
N PHE A 603 -14.56 -4.18 -24.59
CA PHE A 603 -14.12 -5.55 -24.84
C PHE A 603 -13.55 -5.69 -26.24
N LEU A 604 -12.64 -6.63 -26.40
CA LEU A 604 -12.05 -6.94 -27.69
C LEU A 604 -12.92 -7.94 -28.45
N SER A 605 -13.11 -7.73 -29.74
CA SER A 605 -13.98 -8.52 -30.59
C SER A 605 -13.24 -8.90 -31.87
N ILE A 606 -13.18 -10.20 -32.18
CA ILE A 606 -12.59 -10.69 -33.44
C ILE A 606 -13.66 -11.25 -34.36
N TYR A 607 -13.51 -10.96 -35.64
CA TYR A 607 -14.38 -11.40 -36.72
C TYR A 607 -13.57 -12.18 -37.75
N ALA A 608 -14.11 -13.31 -38.22
CA ALA A 608 -13.49 -14.10 -39.28
C ALA A 608 -14.55 -14.77 -40.18
N PRO A 609 -14.26 -15.00 -41.47
CA PRO A 609 -15.14 -15.74 -42.36
C PRO A 609 -14.98 -17.26 -42.16
N VAL A 610 -16.10 -17.97 -42.19
CA VAL A 610 -16.11 -19.44 -42.33
C VAL A 610 -16.08 -19.75 -43.82
N ILE A 611 -15.00 -20.37 -44.27
CA ILE A 611 -14.76 -20.63 -45.70
C ILE A 611 -14.94 -22.11 -45.98
N VAL A 612 -15.91 -22.45 -46.84
CA VAL A 612 -16.17 -23.82 -47.30
C VAL A 612 -15.89 -23.89 -48.79
N LYS A 613 -15.02 -24.81 -49.22
CA LYS A 613 -14.61 -24.96 -50.64
C LYS A 613 -14.13 -23.63 -51.28
N GLY A 614 -13.41 -22.82 -50.51
CA GLY A 614 -12.83 -21.55 -50.99
C GLY A 614 -13.79 -20.36 -51.08
N LYS A 615 -15.05 -20.49 -50.64
CA LYS A 615 -16.00 -19.38 -50.57
C LYS A 615 -16.44 -19.11 -49.13
N PRO A 616 -16.54 -17.84 -48.69
CA PRO A 616 -17.14 -17.51 -47.40
C PRO A 616 -18.61 -17.91 -47.42
N VAL A 617 -19.07 -18.64 -46.40
CA VAL A 617 -20.47 -19.09 -46.27
C VAL A 617 -21.17 -18.48 -45.04
N ALA A 618 -20.40 -18.03 -44.06
CA ALA A 618 -20.86 -17.40 -42.82
C ALA A 618 -19.73 -16.55 -42.23
N TYR A 619 -20.06 -15.72 -41.24
CA TYR A 619 -19.07 -15.00 -40.44
C TYR A 619 -19.18 -15.45 -38.99
N ILE A 620 -18.04 -15.61 -38.33
CA ILE A 620 -17.96 -15.78 -36.89
C ILE A 620 -17.51 -14.50 -36.23
N ASN A 621 -18.02 -14.28 -35.02
CA ASN A 621 -17.55 -13.25 -34.13
C ASN A 621 -17.30 -13.90 -32.76
N ILE A 622 -16.18 -13.55 -32.15
CA ILE A 622 -15.81 -13.99 -30.82
C ILE A 622 -15.63 -12.73 -29.96
N PRO A 623 -16.64 -12.35 -29.16
CA PRO A 623 -16.53 -11.24 -28.23
C PRO A 623 -15.81 -11.71 -26.97
N TYR A 624 -14.65 -11.12 -26.67
CA TYR A 624 -13.89 -11.46 -25.47
C TYR A 624 -14.34 -10.60 -24.29
N LEU A 625 -15.52 -10.93 -23.75
CA LEU A 625 -16.18 -10.13 -22.70
C LEU A 625 -15.36 -10.09 -21.40
N ASN A 626 -14.57 -11.11 -21.06
CA ASN A 626 -13.80 -11.09 -19.80
C ASN A 626 -12.46 -10.30 -19.88
N SER A 627 -12.16 -9.64 -21.02
CA SER A 627 -10.87 -8.99 -21.26
C SER A 627 -10.50 -7.93 -20.22
N GLN A 628 -11.48 -7.10 -19.84
CA GLN A 628 -11.25 -5.98 -18.94
C GLN A 628 -10.88 -6.46 -17.53
N ASN A 629 -11.51 -7.53 -17.07
CA ASN A 629 -11.26 -8.09 -15.74
C ASN A 629 -9.90 -8.75 -15.63
N GLU A 630 -9.54 -9.57 -16.61
CA GLU A 630 -8.22 -10.19 -16.64
C GLU A 630 -7.12 -9.12 -16.72
N LEU A 631 -7.30 -8.10 -17.55
CA LEU A 631 -6.40 -6.94 -17.59
C LEU A 631 -6.31 -6.23 -16.24
N ASN A 632 -7.45 -5.93 -15.62
CA ASN A 632 -7.51 -5.29 -14.30
C ASN A 632 -6.79 -6.15 -13.24
N GLN A 633 -6.93 -7.47 -13.27
CA GLN A 633 -6.28 -8.39 -12.34
C GLN A 633 -4.76 -8.48 -12.58
N GLU A 634 -4.31 -8.52 -13.83
CA GLU A 634 -2.89 -8.46 -14.16
C GLU A 634 -2.27 -7.15 -13.68
N ILE A 635 -2.92 -6.01 -13.96
CA ILE A 635 -2.50 -4.69 -13.49
C ILE A 635 -2.52 -4.63 -11.95
N SER A 636 -3.56 -5.12 -11.28
CA SER A 636 -3.65 -5.17 -9.80
C SER A 636 -2.50 -5.97 -9.20
N THR A 637 -2.26 -7.19 -9.70
CA THR A 637 -1.18 -8.09 -9.24
C THR A 637 0.19 -7.45 -9.42
N PHE A 638 0.36 -6.70 -10.51
CA PHE A 638 1.61 -6.03 -10.79
C PHE A 638 1.81 -4.74 -9.97
N LEU A 639 0.78 -3.90 -9.84
CA LEU A 639 0.80 -2.70 -9.00
C LEU A 639 1.10 -3.04 -7.55
N LEU A 640 0.58 -4.16 -7.05
CA LEU A 640 0.93 -4.71 -5.74
C LEU A 640 2.44 -4.88 -5.57
N THR A 641 3.10 -5.51 -6.54
CA THR A 641 4.55 -5.74 -6.51
C THR A 641 5.30 -4.41 -6.54
N ILE A 642 4.92 -3.48 -7.42
CA ILE A 642 5.55 -2.15 -7.50
C ILE A 642 5.38 -1.37 -6.20
N ILE A 643 4.16 -1.27 -5.66
CA ILE A 643 3.87 -0.48 -4.46
C ILE A 643 4.70 -1.01 -3.29
N ASN A 644 4.72 -2.33 -3.10
CA ASN A 644 5.50 -2.96 -2.04
C ASN A 644 7.01 -2.74 -2.22
N LEU A 645 7.52 -2.94 -3.43
CA LEU A 645 8.94 -2.74 -3.76
C LEU A 645 9.34 -1.27 -3.54
N ASN A 646 8.52 -0.32 -3.96
CA ASN A 646 8.84 1.10 -3.82
C ASN A 646 8.79 1.58 -2.37
N VAL A 647 7.84 1.11 -1.56
CA VAL A 647 7.86 1.40 -0.12
C VAL A 647 9.12 0.80 0.50
N PHE A 648 9.53 -0.41 0.13
CA PHE A 648 10.77 -0.99 0.60
C PHE A 648 12.01 -0.18 0.20
N ILE A 649 12.11 0.24 -1.07
CA ILE A 649 13.20 1.12 -1.56
C ILE A 649 13.18 2.45 -0.82
N PHE A 650 12.01 3.07 -0.61
CA PHE A 650 11.86 4.32 0.12
C PHE A 650 12.37 4.19 1.56
N LEU A 651 12.02 3.09 2.25
CA LEU A 651 12.48 2.84 3.61
C LEU A 651 14.00 2.65 3.68
N LEU A 652 14.58 1.89 2.75
CA LEU A 652 16.02 1.70 2.65
C LEU A 652 16.74 3.02 2.35
N ALA A 653 16.24 3.78 1.37
CA ALA A 653 16.81 5.06 0.99
C ALA A 653 16.72 6.07 2.14
N GLY A 654 15.60 6.11 2.87
CA GLY A 654 15.44 6.95 4.06
C GLY A 654 16.37 6.53 5.21
N ALA A 655 16.53 5.23 5.47
CA ALA A 655 17.48 4.74 6.47
C ALA A 655 18.93 5.10 6.10
N PHE A 656 19.29 4.90 4.83
CA PHE A 656 20.59 5.27 4.29
C PHE A 656 20.85 6.78 4.38
N ALA A 657 19.85 7.60 4.04
CA ALA A 657 19.89 9.06 4.18
C ALA A 657 20.21 9.47 5.62
N LEU A 658 19.53 8.86 6.60
CA LEU A 658 19.72 9.14 8.02
C LEU A 658 21.12 8.78 8.51
N LEU A 659 21.65 7.63 8.09
CA LEU A 659 22.99 7.17 8.44
C LEU A 659 24.07 8.09 7.87
N LEU A 660 24.02 8.32 6.55
CA LEU A 660 24.96 9.21 5.87
C LEU A 660 24.95 10.62 6.45
N THR A 661 23.75 11.17 6.63
CA THR A 661 23.62 12.53 7.16
C THR A 661 24.19 12.65 8.56
N ASN A 662 23.94 11.68 9.44
CA ASN A 662 24.48 11.72 10.80
C ASN A 662 26.01 11.63 10.80
N GLN A 663 26.59 10.85 9.88
CA GLN A 663 28.04 10.74 9.73
C GLN A 663 28.63 12.07 9.24
N ILE A 664 28.08 12.66 8.17
CA ILE A 664 28.56 13.91 7.58
C ILE A 664 28.45 15.08 8.58
N VAL A 665 27.29 15.24 9.22
CA VAL A 665 27.05 16.33 10.17
C VAL A 665 27.94 16.21 11.41
N ALA A 666 28.21 14.99 11.88
CA ALA A 666 29.12 14.78 13.02
C ALA A 666 30.55 15.23 12.70
N SER A 667 31.06 14.91 11.49
CA SER A 667 32.38 15.35 11.03
C SER A 667 32.49 16.87 10.95
N PHE A 668 31.51 17.54 10.35
CA PHE A 668 31.50 19.01 10.29
C PHE A 668 31.42 19.65 11.67
N LYS A 669 30.65 19.06 12.60
CA LYS A 669 30.53 19.57 13.97
C LYS A 669 31.88 19.53 14.70
N LEU A 670 32.67 18.47 14.51
CA LEU A 670 34.01 18.36 15.11
C LEU A 670 34.93 19.48 14.61
N ILE A 671 34.98 19.69 13.30
CA ILE A 671 35.78 20.75 12.68
C ILE A 671 35.33 22.12 13.17
N ALA A 672 34.02 22.38 13.21
CA ALA A 672 33.47 23.65 13.69
C ALA A 672 33.83 23.94 15.16
N VAL A 673 33.81 22.92 16.03
CA VAL A 673 34.19 23.07 17.44
C VAL A 673 35.68 23.40 17.57
N LYS A 674 36.55 22.70 16.82
CA LYS A 674 38.00 22.94 16.84
C LYS A 674 38.34 24.32 16.27
N MET A 675 37.73 24.72 15.17
CA MET A 675 37.87 26.07 14.61
C MET A 675 37.46 27.17 15.61
N ARG A 676 36.36 27.00 16.34
CA ARG A 676 35.94 27.96 17.37
C ARG A 676 36.88 28.01 18.58
N ALA A 677 37.62 26.95 18.83
CA ALA A 677 38.56 26.88 19.95
C ALA A 677 39.92 27.52 19.62
N VAL A 678 40.18 27.88 18.36
CA VAL A 678 41.44 28.54 17.96
C VAL A 678 41.54 29.90 18.64
N ALA A 679 42.61 30.10 19.41
CA ALA A 679 42.89 31.34 20.12
C ALA A 679 44.40 31.68 20.08
N LEU A 680 44.72 32.97 20.17
CA LEU A 680 46.10 33.44 20.30
C LEU A 680 46.58 33.25 21.75
N GLY A 681 47.81 32.76 21.93
CA GLY A 681 48.42 32.54 23.24
C GLY A 681 48.09 31.20 23.92
N LYS A 682 47.34 30.31 23.26
CA LYS A 682 47.14 28.92 23.70
C LYS A 682 47.60 27.95 22.60
N PRO A 683 48.10 26.74 22.97
CA PRO A 683 48.40 25.71 21.98
C PRO A 683 47.10 25.29 21.27
N ASN A 684 47.08 25.44 19.95
CA ASN A 684 45.93 25.06 19.13
C ASN A 684 46.08 23.60 18.69
N GLU A 685 45.07 22.79 18.94
CA GLU A 685 45.10 21.37 18.58
C GLU A 685 44.81 21.15 17.09
N ILE A 686 45.64 20.31 16.45
CA ILE A 686 45.41 19.81 15.10
C ILE A 686 44.32 18.73 15.09
N ILE A 687 43.64 18.58 13.95
CA ILE A 687 42.67 17.51 13.75
C ILE A 687 43.36 16.36 13.03
N THR A 688 43.34 15.16 13.63
CA THR A 688 43.79 13.94 12.97
C THR A 688 42.63 13.30 12.21
N TRP A 689 42.80 13.14 10.90
CA TRP A 689 41.78 12.57 10.02
C TRP A 689 42.41 11.53 9.10
N ASN A 690 41.95 10.28 9.20
CA ASN A 690 42.59 9.14 8.52
C ASN A 690 41.99 8.82 7.14
N ARG A 691 41.08 9.64 6.61
CA ARG A 691 40.43 9.42 5.30
C ARG A 691 40.86 10.48 4.30
N ASN A 692 41.06 10.06 3.05
CA ASN A 692 41.38 10.96 1.96
C ASN A 692 40.10 11.36 1.19
N ASP A 693 39.24 12.12 1.86
CA ASP A 693 37.97 12.65 1.34
C ASP A 693 37.95 14.19 1.37
N GLU A 694 36.87 14.81 0.90
CA GLU A 694 36.71 16.28 0.89
C GLU A 694 36.79 16.86 2.30
N ILE A 695 36.40 16.08 3.32
CA ILE A 695 36.55 16.45 4.73
C ILE A 695 38.03 16.42 5.13
N GLY A 696 38.79 15.43 4.68
CA GLY A 696 40.25 15.36 4.87
C GLY A 696 40.98 16.54 4.24
N LEU A 697 40.56 16.97 3.04
CA LEU A 697 41.09 18.18 2.41
C LEU A 697 40.84 19.42 3.28
N LEU A 698 39.62 19.58 3.80
CA LEU A 698 39.28 20.68 4.70
C LEU A 698 40.07 20.63 6.02
N VAL A 699 40.26 19.44 6.59
CA VAL A 699 41.09 19.21 7.78
C VAL A 699 42.55 19.60 7.52
N ASN A 700 43.09 19.25 6.36
CA ASN A 700 44.46 19.62 5.99
C ASN A 700 44.63 21.14 5.88
N GLU A 701 43.67 21.85 5.27
CA GLU A 701 43.71 23.31 5.20
C GLU A 701 43.54 23.97 6.58
N TYR A 702 42.71 23.41 7.45
CA TYR A 702 42.63 23.84 8.85
C TYR A 702 43.97 23.64 9.57
N ASN A 703 44.59 22.46 9.47
CA ASN A 703 45.88 22.17 10.10
C ASN A 703 46.98 23.09 9.57
N ARG A 704 46.97 23.39 8.27
CA ARG A 704 47.88 24.35 7.64
C ARG A 704 47.68 25.77 8.16
N MET A 705 46.43 26.19 8.38
CA MET A 705 46.11 27.49 8.98
C MET A 705 46.62 27.57 10.42
N VAL A 706 46.41 26.52 11.23
CA VAL A 706 46.90 26.44 12.61
C VAL A 706 48.42 26.54 12.65
N ALA A 707 49.12 25.79 11.79
CA ALA A 707 50.59 25.85 11.70
C ALA A 707 51.10 27.24 11.28
N LYS A 708 50.44 27.90 10.32
CA LYS A 708 50.79 29.27 9.91
C LYS A 708 50.53 30.29 11.01
N LEU A 709 49.44 30.14 11.77
CA LEU A 709 49.12 30.99 12.91
C LEU A 709 50.20 30.87 13.99
N GLU A 710 50.62 29.65 14.31
CA GLU A 710 51.70 29.41 15.28
C GLU A 710 53.03 30.01 14.80
N GLN A 711 53.39 29.80 13.53
CA GLN A 711 54.58 30.40 12.93
C GLN A 711 54.52 31.93 12.96
N SER A 712 53.37 32.52 12.65
CA SER A 712 53.19 33.98 12.63
C SER A 712 53.24 34.56 14.05
N ALA A 713 52.65 33.88 15.03
CA ALA A 713 52.72 34.29 16.43
C ALA A 713 54.15 34.23 16.97
N GLN A 714 54.91 33.18 16.63
CA GLN A 714 56.33 33.09 16.97
C GLN A 714 57.17 34.18 16.27
N ALA A 715 56.91 34.45 14.99
CA ALA A 715 57.59 35.51 14.24
C ALA A 715 57.28 36.90 14.82
N LEU A 716 56.01 37.17 15.17
CA LEU A 716 55.61 38.42 15.81
C LEU A 716 56.27 38.58 17.18
N ALA A 717 56.25 37.54 18.02
CA ALA A 717 56.92 37.57 19.32
C ALA A 717 58.44 37.79 19.20
N ARG A 718 59.09 37.20 18.19
CA ARG A 718 60.50 37.48 17.88
C ARG A 718 60.70 38.93 17.43
N SER A 719 59.85 39.43 16.54
CA SER A 719 59.93 40.82 16.05
C SER A 719 59.69 41.85 17.16
N GLU A 720 58.74 41.60 18.06
CA GLU A 720 58.50 42.46 19.23
C GLU A 720 59.71 42.45 20.18
N ARG A 721 60.29 41.26 20.44
CA ARG A 721 61.52 41.14 21.24
C ARG A 721 62.69 41.87 20.60
N GLU A 722 62.92 41.67 19.30
CA GLU A 722 63.99 42.37 18.57
C GLU A 722 63.76 43.88 18.52
N GLY A 723 62.51 44.33 18.37
CA GLY A 723 62.12 45.73 18.39
C GLY A 723 62.39 46.36 19.75
N ALA A 724 61.92 45.73 20.83
CA ALA A 724 62.18 46.14 22.21
C ALA A 724 63.68 46.16 22.51
N TRP A 725 64.43 45.17 22.03
CA TRP A 725 65.89 45.11 22.15
C TRP A 725 66.59 46.24 21.43
N ARG A 726 66.20 46.56 20.18
CA ARG A 726 66.76 47.68 19.42
C ARG A 726 66.48 49.02 20.10
N GLU A 727 65.27 49.22 20.62
CA GLU A 727 64.91 50.44 21.32
C GLU A 727 65.73 50.61 22.61
N MET A 728 65.82 49.54 23.41
CA MET A 728 66.64 49.53 24.61
C MET A 728 68.12 49.78 24.29
N ALA A 729 68.69 49.12 23.28
CA ALA A 729 70.08 49.33 22.86
C ALA A 729 70.33 50.78 22.41
N ARG A 730 69.37 51.41 21.71
CA ARG A 730 69.46 52.83 21.32
C ARG A 730 69.45 53.73 22.55
N GLN A 731 68.57 53.45 23.51
CA GLN A 731 68.51 54.20 24.77
C GLN A 731 69.82 54.08 25.54
N VAL A 732 70.36 52.87 25.68
CA VAL A 732 71.67 52.64 26.34
C VAL A 732 72.79 53.36 25.61
N ALA A 733 72.84 53.33 24.28
CA ALA A 733 73.84 54.08 23.52
C ALA A 733 73.72 55.61 23.74
N HIS A 734 72.50 56.13 23.86
CA HIS A 734 72.26 57.55 24.16
C HIS A 734 72.70 57.90 25.59
N GLU A 735 72.36 57.06 26.56
CA GLU A 735 72.75 57.23 27.96
C GLU A 735 74.25 57.06 28.18
N ILE A 736 74.94 56.29 27.33
CA ILE A 736 76.41 56.17 27.33
C ILE A 736 77.08 57.40 26.70
N LYS A 737 76.52 57.95 25.61
CA LYS A 737 77.07 59.13 24.91
C LYS A 737 76.99 60.42 25.76
N ASN A 738 75.91 60.56 26.54
CA ASN A 738 75.65 61.70 27.41
C ASN A 738 76.81 62.02 28.38
N PRO A 739 77.38 61.06 29.13
CA PRO A 739 78.51 61.31 30.04
C PRO A 739 79.88 61.32 29.32
N LEU A 740 80.05 60.60 28.21
CA LEU A 740 81.33 60.55 27.46
C LEU A 740 81.75 61.91 26.88
N THR A 741 80.79 62.71 26.40
CA THR A 741 81.09 64.00 25.77
C THR A 741 81.63 65.02 26.78
N PRO A 742 81.00 65.26 27.95
CA PRO A 742 81.56 66.06 29.02
C PRO A 742 82.87 65.50 29.56
N MET A 743 83.03 64.18 29.69
CA MET A 743 84.30 63.57 30.12
C MET A 743 85.45 63.96 29.19
N LYS A 744 85.25 63.84 27.88
CA LYS A 744 86.24 64.25 26.87
C LYS A 744 86.55 65.75 26.95
N LEU A 745 85.53 66.59 27.08
CA LEU A 745 85.69 68.05 27.21
C LEU A 745 86.45 68.43 28.49
N ASN A 746 86.17 67.75 29.60
CA ASN A 746 86.87 67.97 30.87
C ASN A 746 88.35 67.56 30.79
N ILE A 747 88.66 66.46 30.08
CA ILE A 747 90.05 66.06 29.82
C ILE A 747 90.75 67.07 28.91
N GLN A 748 90.12 67.51 27.82
CA GLN A 748 90.68 68.55 26.93
C GLN A 748 90.86 69.89 27.63
N TYR A 749 89.93 70.26 28.52
CA TYR A 749 90.04 71.44 29.36
C TYR A 749 91.22 71.31 30.34
N LEU A 750 91.38 70.14 30.96
CA LEU A 750 92.54 69.84 31.82
C LEU A 750 93.85 69.90 31.04
N GLU A 751 93.92 69.29 29.86
CA GLU A 751 95.10 69.29 28.96
C GLU A 751 95.50 70.71 28.54
N ASN A 752 94.51 71.53 28.14
CA ASN A 752 94.73 72.94 27.83
C ASN A 752 95.17 73.75 29.05
N ALA A 753 94.61 73.47 30.24
CA ALA A 753 94.98 74.16 31.48
C ALA A 753 96.41 73.82 31.92
N VAL A 754 96.83 72.56 31.77
CA VAL A 754 98.20 72.08 32.06
C VAL A 754 99.25 72.80 31.19
N HIS A 755 98.92 73.15 29.94
CA HIS A 755 99.84 73.87 29.05
C HIS A 755 99.94 75.38 29.29
N ARG A 756 99.00 76.00 30.01
CA ARG A 756 98.88 77.48 30.08
C ARG A 756 99.02 78.11 31.46
N ASN A 757 98.76 77.40 32.58
CA ASN A 757 98.81 77.98 33.93
C ASN A 757 99.27 76.96 35.00
N PRO A 758 100.53 77.01 35.49
CA PRO A 758 101.07 76.01 36.42
C PRO A 758 100.56 76.09 37.88
N GLU A 759 100.05 77.22 38.33
CA GLU A 759 99.85 77.47 39.78
C GLU A 759 98.62 76.78 40.40
N ASN A 760 97.72 76.18 39.61
CA ASN A 760 96.49 75.56 40.13
C ASN A 760 96.15 74.17 39.54
N ILE A 761 97.14 73.49 38.96
CA ILE A 761 96.98 72.21 38.25
C ILE A 761 96.52 71.09 39.20
N THR A 762 97.03 71.04 40.42
CA THR A 762 96.76 69.92 41.35
C THR A 762 95.29 69.88 41.77
N GLN A 763 94.69 71.04 42.10
CA GLN A 763 93.28 71.11 42.48
C GLN A 763 92.34 70.84 41.29
N LEU A 764 92.69 71.34 40.10
CA LEU A 764 91.91 71.10 38.88
C LEU A 764 91.94 69.62 38.46
N THR A 765 93.12 68.98 38.55
CA THR A 765 93.30 67.56 38.26
C THR A 765 92.47 66.68 39.18
N THR A 766 92.48 66.96 40.50
CA THR A 766 91.67 66.20 41.46
C THR A 766 90.17 66.32 41.17
N ARG A 767 89.68 67.54 40.86
CA ARG A 767 88.26 67.76 40.52
C ARG A 767 87.85 67.08 39.21
N VAL A 768 88.67 67.18 38.16
CA VAL A 768 88.39 66.51 36.88
C VAL A 768 88.42 64.99 37.07
N SER A 769 89.42 64.46 37.79
CA SER A 769 89.52 63.03 38.08
C SER A 769 88.32 62.50 38.86
N SER A 770 87.84 63.21 39.90
CA SER A 770 86.66 62.77 40.67
C SER A 770 85.39 62.77 39.81
N LEU A 771 85.22 63.78 38.93
CA LEU A 771 84.10 63.82 38.00
C LEU A 771 84.16 62.69 36.96
N LEU A 772 85.34 62.36 36.43
CA LEU A 772 85.51 61.24 35.51
C LEU A 772 85.16 59.91 36.17
N VAL A 773 85.63 59.67 37.39
CA VAL A 773 85.30 58.44 38.15
C VAL A 773 83.80 58.32 38.36
N GLU A 774 83.12 59.39 38.79
CA GLU A 774 81.66 59.38 38.97
C GLU A 774 80.91 59.08 37.67
N GLN A 775 81.35 59.64 36.53
CA GLN A 775 80.73 59.37 35.24
C GLN A 775 81.01 57.95 34.74
N ILE A 776 82.19 57.39 35.03
CA ILE A 776 82.53 55.98 34.73
C ILE A 776 81.66 55.04 35.57
N ASP A 777 81.45 55.32 36.85
CA ASP A 777 80.57 54.51 37.71
C ASP A 777 79.11 54.53 37.22
N ARG A 778 78.63 55.68 36.74
CA ARG A 778 77.31 55.79 36.09
C ARG A 778 77.22 54.94 34.82
N LEU A 779 78.26 54.98 33.97
CA LEU A 779 78.34 54.12 32.77
C LEU A 779 78.36 52.63 33.12
N ALA A 780 79.11 52.25 34.15
CA ALA A 780 79.19 50.87 34.63
C ALA A 780 77.83 50.38 35.15
N LYS A 781 77.08 51.24 35.85
CA LYS A 781 75.72 50.93 36.30
C LYS A 781 74.76 50.72 35.13
N ILE A 782 74.75 51.61 34.14
CA ILE A 782 73.90 51.47 32.93
C ILE A 782 74.23 50.17 32.18
N ALA A 783 75.52 49.83 32.05
CA ALA A 783 75.95 48.59 31.42
C ALA A 783 75.54 47.35 32.23
N GLY A 784 75.57 47.43 33.57
CA GLY A 784 75.09 46.39 34.48
C GLY A 784 73.58 46.16 34.33
N ASP A 785 72.78 47.22 34.40
CA ASP A 785 71.31 47.18 34.25
C ASP A 785 70.91 46.60 32.87
N PHE A 786 71.64 46.94 31.80
CA PHE A 786 71.42 46.39 30.47
C PHE A 786 71.77 44.90 30.37
N SER A 787 72.87 44.46 30.99
CA SER A 787 73.28 43.05 31.03
C SER A 787 72.31 42.18 31.84
N GLU A 788 71.72 42.72 32.91
CA GLU A 788 70.72 42.02 33.73
C GLU A 788 69.43 41.80 32.93
N PHE A 789 68.95 42.82 32.22
CA PHE A 789 67.79 42.69 31.34
C PHE A 789 68.01 41.66 30.21
N ALA A 790 69.22 41.61 29.65
CA ALA A 790 69.60 40.59 28.67
C ALA A 790 69.51 39.17 29.22
N ASN A 791 69.86 38.95 30.49
CA ASN A 791 69.81 37.63 31.12
C ASN A 791 68.40 37.20 31.55
N ILE A 792 67.49 38.13 31.88
CA ILE A 792 66.08 37.81 32.19
C ILE A 792 65.39 37.07 31.02
N THR A 793 65.88 37.24 29.78
CA THR A 793 65.33 36.59 28.58
C THR A 793 65.70 35.10 28.37
N GLN A 794 66.53 34.49 29.23
CA GLN A 794 66.88 33.06 29.14
C GLN A 794 66.10 32.12 30.08
N VAL A 795 65.13 32.62 30.85
CA VAL A 795 64.35 31.76 31.74
C VAL A 795 63.39 30.88 30.92
N ASN A 796 63.73 29.59 30.81
CA ASN A 796 62.86 28.56 30.23
C ASN A 796 61.53 28.51 31.00
N PRO A 797 60.37 28.55 30.32
CA PRO A 797 59.10 28.34 30.98
C PRO A 797 59.03 26.88 31.48
N GLU A 798 58.92 26.69 32.79
CA GLU A 798 58.63 25.38 33.37
C GLU A 798 57.27 24.85 32.88
N PRO A 799 57.16 23.55 32.58
CA PRO A 799 55.91 22.96 32.13
C PRO A 799 54.90 22.93 33.29
N ILE A 800 53.78 23.62 33.12
CA ILE A 800 52.62 23.48 34.00
C ILE A 800 51.99 22.12 33.71
N VAL A 801 52.21 21.16 34.60
CA VAL A 801 51.50 19.88 34.62
C VAL A 801 50.08 20.15 35.15
N LEU A 802 49.07 19.84 34.33
CA LEU A 802 47.67 19.72 34.73
C LEU A 802 47.19 18.29 34.49
#